data_AF-A0A2E6NS79-F1
#
_entry.id   AF-A0A2E6NS79-F1
#
_cell.length_a   1.000
_cell.length_b   1.000
_cell.length_c   1.000
_cell.angle_alpha   90.00
_cell.angle_beta   90.00
_cell.angle_gamma   90.00
#
_symmetry.space_group_name_H-M   'P 1'
#
loop_
_entity.id
_entity.type
_entity.pdbx_description
1 polymer ?
#
loop_
_entity_poly.entity_id
_entity_poly.type
_entity_poly.pdbx_seq_one_letter_code
_entity_poly.pdbx_strand_id
1 'polypeptide(L)'
;MRTSKLFRQAVLFSWFACFFAVAPPVFSQQGRNSDKDLPREQEQIRAIVIKLADDMEKVADKLEASEPQDAERLRTGARQIRTQRLPDTLSQIEGMLSSKQFIEAVSRQNDAIRIIDDILTVLEASQFSESRSGEQLERIKSQRRITAKLKEEQGRLLDETREFLGEKEGVQGLEKLQELIRNVLKMQQGLVKGESAEKIDSSGEGKDREALERALDAARALQDLQKRVNEGLDKLPRGDERASDEREIADAKRAIEELDELIRQARGLTQDSRELGSRSAELGRMSETAKGETAKGEIPKGETSDSSEGKPGETGKAGKPREKSQEGERSSEGEAGKKNSGEGEGEKKPAETGEKSGEGQEEKGPEGERNPEIKKGVSELELARAAQEISRLKDELQGRSQEHQGNLQRAEGKFRESALPEEARESVSAATGKNRQASEDIQRDDYQGAERSQEAATQELEKAREKIAGQLKEAMARNALQTAGLEQEEQRLARQSSSASEELAQESEKSLSQTAKDALQRGASLFQKAAQAMRQTRESLSEARQEQARQSGKEAEAALARAGKELEDAKRDLAGRSEQQKKQDLEKKLARKTNEAAREAKRLERKLRRKDEQDPERLQEAGQSLEEAARKMTQSAEASSQGRQELSRKRQQEALDRLKKAEEAVEKKKEDQLARLERRKRFDKQAGEQQELARQTSQAAQQEQSSGQRSQQLEEAAREMEKASKNLEQGNPEEAEENQEEALSKLEEQEEELRQEEESLEELKREQELVSMIKELTEAKDAQLKINTETAQAQQQRPEGRLSRRRRALLQRMLEPLAGREGELADSMLALIERLEEESSRVFSFMLKNVSADMQQVRDLLLELETDSFTQFLQKGVVVDIERMIASLEEQLEVMKRQQQQQQQQQQQQQQQQQQQNPALVSMLAELLMLKNLQLEINRQTGQLEDLRQSNDGSGSEQWARALDRLHQRQGNVSRLVIQLAEDFQKAQQQIPGDGAGGEPPEPAPEEDGETGEAAEE
;
A
#
# COMPACT_ATOMS: atom_id res chain seq x y z
N MET A 1 23.87 25.60 -51.85
CA MET A 1 23.87 26.67 -52.89
C MET A 1 22.46 26.84 -53.44
N ARG A 2 22.10 28.06 -53.88
CA ARG A 2 21.11 28.39 -54.93
C ARG A 2 19.79 27.58 -55.07
N THR A 3 18.68 28.28 -54.77
CA THR A 3 17.45 28.49 -55.62
C THR A 3 16.51 27.32 -55.99
N SER A 4 15.17 27.49 -56.12
CA SER A 4 14.27 28.60 -55.72
C SER A 4 12.77 28.36 -56.02
N LYS A 5 11.90 28.76 -55.07
CA LYS A 5 10.59 29.47 -55.24
C LYS A 5 9.41 28.78 -55.96
N LEU A 6 8.22 29.35 -55.65
CA LEU A 6 6.87 29.15 -56.22
C LEU A 6 6.14 27.90 -55.64
N PHE A 7 4.85 27.94 -55.27
CA PHE A 7 3.84 29.00 -55.40
C PHE A 7 2.71 28.95 -54.33
N ARG A 8 2.39 30.13 -53.76
CA ARG A 8 1.08 30.63 -53.25
C ARG A 8 0.09 29.75 -52.43
N GLN A 9 -0.17 30.25 -51.20
CA GLN A 9 -1.48 30.68 -50.66
C GLN A 9 -2.66 29.68 -50.49
N ALA A 10 -2.83 29.23 -49.23
CA ALA A 10 -3.85 29.72 -48.28
C ALA A 10 -5.26 29.08 -48.18
N VAL A 11 -5.84 29.30 -46.98
CA VAL A 11 -7.22 29.07 -46.50
C VAL A 11 -7.55 27.64 -46.05
N LEU A 12 -7.41 27.45 -44.74
CA LEU A 12 -8.42 26.96 -43.77
C LEU A 12 -9.53 26.02 -44.29
N PHE A 13 -9.70 24.91 -43.58
CA PHE A 13 -10.89 24.06 -43.59
C PHE A 13 -12.05 24.79 -42.87
N SER A 14 -13.17 24.10 -42.65
CA SER A 14 -13.57 23.75 -41.27
C SER A 14 -14.76 22.79 -41.24
N TRP A 15 -15.42 22.70 -40.09
CA TRP A 15 -16.27 21.60 -39.68
C TRP A 15 -17.56 22.05 -38.98
N PHE A 16 -18.46 21.07 -38.83
CA PHE A 16 -19.89 21.10 -38.51
C PHE A 16 -20.41 21.76 -37.20
N ALA A 17 -21.70 22.18 -37.25
CA ALA A 17 -22.78 22.01 -36.25
C ALA A 17 -24.15 22.41 -36.90
N CYS A 18 -25.36 21.81 -36.81
CA CYS A 18 -26.13 20.91 -35.89
C CYS A 18 -27.26 21.66 -35.10
N PHE A 19 -28.49 21.18 -34.84
CA PHE A 19 -29.34 20.10 -35.41
C PHE A 19 -30.86 20.28 -34.99
N PHE A 20 -31.72 19.23 -35.09
CA PHE A 20 -33.04 18.96 -34.39
C PHE A 20 -34.44 19.35 -34.98
N ALA A 21 -35.58 18.94 -34.35
CA ALA A 21 -36.91 18.68 -35.01
C ALA A 21 -38.27 18.85 -34.19
N VAL A 22 -39.23 17.88 -34.25
CA VAL A 22 -40.53 17.61 -33.50
C VAL A 22 -41.66 18.68 -33.29
N ALA A 23 -42.87 18.59 -33.91
CA ALA A 23 -43.96 19.65 -34.00
C ALA A 23 -45.04 19.66 -32.84
N PRO A 24 -46.41 19.66 -33.00
CA PRO A 24 -47.37 20.26 -33.97
C PRO A 24 -48.40 21.26 -33.34
N PRO A 25 -49.42 21.77 -34.08
CA PRO A 25 -50.82 21.34 -33.82
C PRO A 25 -51.70 21.19 -35.12
N VAL A 26 -53.02 21.51 -35.12
CA VAL A 26 -54.11 20.77 -35.82
C VAL A 26 -54.96 21.52 -36.90
N PHE A 27 -54.87 21.09 -38.18
CA PHE A 27 -56.00 20.55 -38.98
C PHE A 27 -55.50 19.28 -39.71
N SER A 28 -56.38 18.44 -40.27
CA SER A 28 -56.09 17.00 -40.30
C SER A 28 -55.96 16.34 -41.68
N GLN A 29 -54.74 15.94 -42.03
CA GLN A 29 -54.50 14.82 -42.96
C GLN A 29 -53.14 14.12 -42.68
N GLN A 30 -53.06 13.48 -41.51
CA GLN A 30 -52.11 12.42 -41.09
C GLN A 30 -50.59 12.59 -41.28
N GLY A 31 -50.08 13.80 -41.54
CA GLY A 31 -48.68 14.16 -41.29
C GLY A 31 -48.53 14.93 -39.97
N ARG A 32 -47.77 14.42 -38.99
CA ARG A 32 -47.51 15.10 -37.71
C ARG A 32 -46.31 14.55 -36.91
N ASN A 33 -45.22 15.32 -36.86
CA ASN A 33 -44.46 15.75 -35.65
C ASN A 33 -42.97 16.06 -35.96
N SER A 34 -42.65 17.23 -36.54
CA SER A 34 -41.26 17.57 -36.97
C SER A 34 -40.69 19.00 -36.71
N ASP A 35 -41.39 19.95 -36.05
CA ASP A 35 -41.07 21.41 -36.03
C ASP A 35 -41.25 22.16 -34.66
N LYS A 36 -40.59 21.79 -33.53
CA LYS A 36 -40.58 22.54 -32.22
C LYS A 36 -39.52 22.14 -31.16
N ASP A 37 -38.96 20.94 -31.13
CA ASP A 37 -37.83 20.65 -30.21
C ASP A 37 -36.50 21.21 -30.75
N LEU A 38 -36.42 21.49 -32.06
CA LEU A 38 -35.32 22.20 -32.74
C LEU A 38 -34.75 23.39 -31.90
N PRO A 39 -35.54 24.38 -31.43
CA PRO A 39 -35.00 25.51 -30.66
C PRO A 39 -34.50 25.14 -29.25
N ARG A 40 -34.99 24.04 -28.66
CA ARG A 40 -34.54 23.57 -27.32
C ARG A 40 -33.16 22.95 -27.39
N GLU A 41 -32.92 22.15 -28.42
CA GLU A 41 -31.62 21.49 -28.63
C GLU A 41 -30.60 22.49 -29.20
N GLN A 42 -31.01 23.52 -29.95
CA GLN A 42 -30.18 24.70 -30.25
C GLN A 42 -29.77 25.48 -28.98
N GLU A 43 -30.71 25.73 -28.04
CA GLU A 43 -30.39 26.43 -26.79
C GLU A 43 -29.43 25.63 -25.89
N GLN A 44 -29.52 24.29 -25.92
CA GLN A 44 -28.53 23.41 -25.30
C GLN A 44 -27.14 23.51 -25.95
N ILE A 45 -27.05 23.47 -27.29
CA ILE A 45 -25.77 23.65 -28.02
C ILE A 45 -25.13 25.00 -27.65
N ARG A 46 -25.92 26.07 -27.57
CA ARG A 46 -25.45 27.39 -27.14
C ARG A 46 -24.89 27.39 -25.71
N ALA A 47 -25.53 26.67 -24.78
CA ALA A 47 -25.02 26.51 -23.42
C ALA A 47 -23.74 25.68 -23.37
N ILE A 48 -23.63 24.61 -24.17
CA ILE A 48 -22.45 23.74 -24.26
C ILE A 48 -21.22 24.51 -24.77
N VAL A 49 -21.36 25.32 -25.82
CA VAL A 49 -20.25 26.12 -26.38
C VAL A 49 -19.73 27.17 -25.40
N ILE A 50 -20.61 27.79 -24.60
CA ILE A 50 -20.20 28.71 -23.53
C ILE A 50 -19.48 27.94 -22.42
N LYS A 51 -20.04 26.82 -21.96
CA LYS A 51 -19.43 25.97 -20.93
C LYS A 51 -18.05 25.46 -21.35
N LEU A 52 -17.85 25.11 -22.61
CA LEU A 52 -16.56 24.65 -23.15
C LEU A 52 -15.48 25.73 -22.99
N ALA A 53 -15.77 27.00 -23.33
CA ALA A 53 -14.83 28.09 -23.12
C ALA A 53 -14.53 28.33 -21.63
N ASP A 54 -15.52 28.21 -20.76
CA ASP A 54 -15.34 28.32 -19.31
C ASP A 54 -14.53 27.14 -18.73
N ASP A 55 -14.68 25.93 -19.26
CA ASP A 55 -13.95 24.74 -18.81
C ASP A 55 -12.50 24.73 -19.35
N MET A 56 -12.25 25.24 -20.57
CA MET A 56 -10.90 25.47 -21.09
C MET A 56 -10.08 26.42 -20.21
N GLU A 57 -10.68 27.50 -19.69
CA GLU A 57 -10.00 28.40 -18.75
C GLU A 57 -9.69 27.72 -17.41
N LYS A 58 -10.63 26.92 -16.85
CA LYS A 58 -10.39 26.14 -15.62
C LYS A 58 -9.28 25.08 -15.75
N VAL A 59 -9.03 24.57 -16.96
CA VAL A 59 -7.91 23.66 -17.24
C VAL A 59 -6.61 24.45 -17.37
N ALA A 60 -6.63 25.59 -18.07
CA ALA A 60 -5.48 26.48 -18.15
C ALA A 60 -4.97 26.95 -16.78
N ASP A 61 -5.89 27.33 -15.88
CA ASP A 61 -5.56 27.76 -14.51
C ASP A 61 -4.89 26.65 -13.66
N LYS A 62 -5.03 25.37 -14.05
CA LYS A 62 -4.33 24.24 -13.43
C LYS A 62 -2.97 23.97 -14.08
N LEU A 63 -2.87 24.13 -15.39
CA LEU A 63 -1.65 23.90 -16.16
C LEU A 63 -0.65 25.07 -16.05
N GLU A 64 -1.04 26.23 -15.52
CA GLU A 64 -0.19 27.43 -15.42
C GLU A 64 1.13 27.20 -14.65
N ALA A 65 1.21 26.20 -13.78
CA ALA A 65 2.42 25.85 -13.03
C ALA A 65 3.30 24.77 -13.70
N SER A 66 2.73 23.87 -14.52
CA SER A 66 3.45 22.77 -15.18
C SER A 66 3.73 23.05 -16.66
N GLU A 67 2.71 23.50 -17.39
CA GLU A 67 2.67 23.69 -18.84
C GLU A 67 2.11 25.09 -19.19
N PRO A 68 2.84 26.17 -18.83
CA PRO A 68 2.34 27.54 -18.96
C PRO A 68 2.03 27.95 -20.42
N GLN A 69 2.65 27.29 -21.41
CA GLN A 69 2.37 27.56 -22.83
C GLN A 69 1.00 27.01 -23.26
N ASP A 70 0.62 25.83 -22.75
CA ASP A 70 -0.66 25.20 -23.06
C ASP A 70 -1.81 25.80 -22.26
N ALA A 71 -1.53 26.29 -21.05
CA ALA A 71 -2.41 27.23 -20.35
C ALA A 71 -2.70 28.50 -21.18
N GLU A 72 -1.67 29.13 -21.78
CA GLU A 72 -1.87 30.30 -22.64
C GLU A 72 -2.65 29.98 -23.93
N ARG A 73 -2.43 28.80 -24.54
CA ARG A 73 -3.19 28.32 -25.71
C ARG A 73 -4.67 28.11 -25.39
N LEU A 74 -4.99 27.39 -24.31
CA LEU A 74 -6.37 27.16 -23.87
C LEU A 74 -7.11 28.47 -23.56
N ARG A 75 -6.45 29.40 -22.85
CA ARG A 75 -6.96 30.77 -22.62
C ARG A 75 -7.13 31.57 -23.92
N THR A 76 -6.42 31.24 -25.00
CA THR A 76 -6.52 31.91 -26.29
C THR A 76 -7.67 31.34 -27.14
N GLY A 77 -7.81 30.01 -27.21
CA GLY A 77 -8.98 29.36 -27.80
C GLY A 77 -10.29 29.76 -27.14
N ALA A 78 -10.35 29.77 -25.80
CA ALA A 78 -11.50 30.26 -25.04
C ALA A 78 -11.84 31.73 -25.35
N ARG A 79 -10.82 32.59 -25.52
CA ARG A 79 -11.02 33.98 -25.98
C ARG A 79 -11.53 34.06 -27.41
N GLN A 80 -11.08 33.22 -28.34
CA GLN A 80 -11.59 33.18 -29.72
C GLN A 80 -13.06 32.74 -29.80
N ILE A 81 -13.46 31.67 -29.09
CA ILE A 81 -14.87 31.22 -28.99
C ILE A 81 -15.80 32.38 -28.62
N ARG A 82 -15.43 33.14 -27.57
CA ARG A 82 -16.22 34.28 -27.10
C ARG A 82 -16.10 35.53 -28.00
N THR A 83 -14.95 35.77 -28.62
CA THR A 83 -14.69 37.00 -29.41
C THR A 83 -15.21 36.93 -30.84
N GLN A 84 -15.07 35.78 -31.53
CA GLN A 84 -15.55 35.61 -32.91
C GLN A 84 -17.08 35.40 -33.00
N ARG A 85 -17.79 35.41 -31.85
CA ARG A 85 -19.27 35.33 -31.76
C ARG A 85 -19.88 34.11 -32.45
N LEU A 86 -19.23 32.95 -32.35
CA LEU A 86 -19.77 31.69 -32.86
C LEU A 86 -21.25 31.44 -32.43
N PRO A 87 -21.68 31.73 -31.17
CA PRO A 87 -23.08 31.61 -30.77
C PRO A 87 -24.07 32.53 -31.52
N ASP A 88 -23.67 33.75 -31.86
CA ASP A 88 -24.52 34.70 -32.60
C ASP A 88 -24.64 34.26 -34.06
N THR A 89 -23.57 33.73 -34.65
CA THR A 89 -23.54 33.24 -36.04
C THR A 89 -24.41 31.99 -36.21
N LEU A 90 -24.38 31.06 -35.24
CA LEU A 90 -25.28 29.89 -35.20
C LEU A 90 -26.75 30.31 -35.11
N SER A 91 -27.09 31.27 -34.25
CA SER A 91 -28.47 31.80 -34.15
C SER A 91 -28.92 32.54 -35.43
N GLN A 92 -27.98 33.14 -36.19
CA GLN A 92 -28.28 33.74 -37.50
C GLN A 92 -28.57 32.68 -38.57
N ILE A 93 -27.86 31.56 -38.56
CA ILE A 93 -28.12 30.41 -39.45
C ILE A 93 -29.53 29.85 -39.19
N GLU A 94 -29.91 29.64 -37.93
CA GLU A 94 -31.25 29.18 -37.53
C GLU A 94 -32.35 30.08 -38.10
N GLY A 95 -32.20 31.41 -37.94
CA GLY A 95 -33.15 32.39 -38.48
C GLY A 95 -33.32 32.30 -40.00
N MET A 96 -32.23 32.11 -40.75
CA MET A 96 -32.25 31.97 -42.21
C MET A 96 -32.82 30.61 -42.68
N LEU A 97 -32.59 29.52 -41.93
CA LEU A 97 -33.20 28.22 -42.21
C LEU A 97 -34.72 28.26 -41.98
N SER A 98 -35.14 28.86 -40.86
CA SER A 98 -36.55 29.04 -40.49
C SER A 98 -37.33 29.88 -41.51
N SER A 99 -36.71 30.95 -42.04
CA SER A 99 -37.29 31.78 -43.11
C SER A 99 -37.18 31.16 -44.52
N LYS A 100 -36.62 29.95 -44.66
CA LYS A 100 -36.37 29.24 -45.93
C LYS A 100 -35.37 29.94 -46.86
N GLN A 101 -34.51 30.79 -46.31
CA GLN A 101 -33.40 31.47 -47.00
C GLN A 101 -32.17 30.56 -47.10
N PHE A 102 -32.35 29.35 -47.67
CA PHE A 102 -31.35 28.27 -47.63
C PHE A 102 -29.98 28.64 -48.21
N ILE A 103 -29.91 29.49 -49.24
CA ILE A 103 -28.65 29.91 -49.86
C ILE A 103 -27.84 30.80 -48.90
N GLU A 104 -28.52 31.71 -48.21
CA GLU A 104 -27.91 32.64 -47.26
C GLU A 104 -27.53 31.89 -45.96
N ALA A 105 -28.37 30.95 -45.52
CA ALA A 105 -28.06 30.02 -44.44
C ALA A 105 -26.79 29.17 -44.72
N VAL A 106 -26.66 28.60 -45.92
CA VAL A 106 -25.46 27.85 -46.33
C VAL A 106 -24.23 28.76 -46.39
N SER A 107 -24.35 29.99 -46.89
CA SER A 107 -23.25 30.95 -46.83
C SER A 107 -22.83 31.26 -45.39
N ARG A 108 -23.79 31.35 -44.46
CA ARG A 108 -23.51 31.65 -43.05
C ARG A 108 -23.00 30.45 -42.27
N GLN A 109 -23.39 29.23 -42.64
CA GLN A 109 -22.79 27.98 -42.15
C GLN A 109 -21.30 27.94 -42.47
N ASN A 110 -20.90 28.33 -43.69
CA ASN A 110 -19.48 28.42 -44.07
C ASN A 110 -18.68 29.46 -43.26
N ASP A 111 -19.32 30.48 -42.67
CA ASP A 111 -18.67 31.42 -41.74
C ASP A 111 -18.52 30.80 -40.34
N ALA A 112 -19.58 30.17 -39.80
CA ALA A 112 -19.53 29.47 -38.51
C ALA A 112 -18.50 28.32 -38.51
N ILE A 113 -18.42 27.61 -39.64
CA ILE A 113 -17.35 26.69 -40.03
C ILE A 113 -15.99 27.38 -39.83
N ARG A 114 -15.61 28.40 -40.62
CA ARG A 114 -14.25 28.98 -40.54
C ARG A 114 -13.81 29.43 -39.14
N ILE A 115 -14.75 29.92 -38.32
CA ILE A 115 -14.50 30.31 -36.92
C ILE A 115 -13.98 29.12 -36.08
N ILE A 116 -14.48 27.90 -36.33
CA ILE A 116 -14.05 26.67 -35.65
C ILE A 116 -12.61 26.28 -36.06
N ASP A 117 -12.20 26.50 -37.31
CA ASP A 117 -10.82 26.22 -37.76
C ASP A 117 -9.81 27.25 -37.29
N ASP A 118 -10.18 28.54 -37.22
CA ASP A 118 -9.34 29.55 -36.58
C ASP A 118 -9.05 29.19 -35.11
N ILE A 119 -9.95 28.43 -34.46
CA ILE A 119 -9.77 27.89 -33.10
C ILE A 119 -8.92 26.61 -33.13
N LEU A 120 -9.25 25.63 -33.97
CA LEU A 120 -8.49 24.37 -34.08
C LEU A 120 -7.03 24.62 -34.48
N THR A 121 -6.77 25.49 -35.48
CA THR A 121 -5.41 25.86 -35.93
C THR A 121 -4.56 26.45 -34.79
N VAL A 122 -5.17 27.14 -33.82
CA VAL A 122 -4.47 27.70 -32.64
C VAL A 122 -4.17 26.63 -31.58
N LEU A 123 -4.91 25.52 -31.57
CA LEU A 123 -4.67 24.37 -30.70
C LEU A 123 -3.70 23.34 -31.34
N GLU A 124 -3.69 23.20 -32.67
CA GLU A 124 -2.85 22.23 -33.39
C GLU A 124 -1.40 22.68 -33.68
N ALA A 125 -1.06 23.94 -33.40
CA ALA A 125 0.17 24.60 -33.86
C ALA A 125 1.52 24.10 -33.26
N SER A 126 1.59 22.88 -32.72
CA SER A 126 2.82 22.31 -32.17
C SER A 126 3.06 20.81 -32.45
N GLN A 127 2.92 20.38 -33.70
CA GLN A 127 3.55 19.14 -34.21
C GLN A 127 5.09 19.27 -34.21
N PHE A 128 5.74 19.20 -33.04
CA PHE A 128 7.21 19.18 -32.88
C PHE A 128 7.69 18.54 -31.55
N SER A 129 6.94 17.58 -31.00
CA SER A 129 7.32 16.86 -29.77
C SER A 129 8.20 15.62 -30.04
N GLU A 130 7.87 14.84 -31.08
CA GLU A 130 8.46 13.51 -31.39
C GLU A 130 9.99 13.49 -31.34
N SER A 131 10.65 14.50 -31.90
CA SER A 131 12.12 14.55 -31.98
C SER A 131 12.81 14.80 -30.63
N ARG A 132 12.14 15.36 -29.62
CA ARG A 132 12.78 15.71 -28.33
C ARG A 132 12.73 14.57 -27.32
N SER A 133 11.57 13.93 -27.17
CA SER A 133 11.41 12.80 -26.24
C SER A 133 12.37 11.65 -26.57
N GLY A 134 12.61 11.38 -27.86
CA GLY A 134 13.59 10.36 -28.30
C GLY A 134 15.05 10.68 -27.95
N GLU A 135 15.51 11.90 -28.18
CA GLU A 135 16.88 12.32 -27.83
C GLU A 135 17.12 12.31 -26.31
N GLN A 136 16.11 12.68 -25.51
CA GLN A 136 16.19 12.61 -24.04
C GLN A 136 16.23 11.15 -23.54
N LEU A 137 15.36 10.28 -24.07
CA LEU A 137 15.28 8.87 -23.69
C LEU A 137 16.60 8.12 -23.95
N GLU A 138 17.20 8.25 -25.13
CA GLU A 138 18.47 7.58 -25.43
C GLU A 138 19.65 8.15 -24.61
N ARG A 139 19.58 9.44 -24.23
CA ARG A 139 20.55 10.01 -23.29
C ARG A 139 20.43 9.34 -21.92
N ILE A 140 19.23 9.25 -21.34
CA ILE A 140 19.00 8.63 -20.02
C ILE A 140 19.38 7.14 -20.03
N LYS A 141 19.06 6.41 -21.09
CA LYS A 141 19.56 5.04 -21.33
C LYS A 141 21.08 4.94 -21.32
N SER A 142 21.78 5.88 -21.96
CA SER A 142 23.24 5.90 -21.94
C SER A 142 23.81 6.18 -20.54
N GLN A 143 23.15 7.07 -19.77
CA GLN A 143 23.52 7.45 -18.42
C GLN A 143 23.34 6.27 -17.45
N ARG A 144 22.17 5.62 -17.46
CA ARG A 144 21.89 4.44 -16.62
C ARG A 144 22.88 3.30 -16.87
N ARG A 145 23.25 3.06 -18.13
CA ARG A 145 24.28 2.08 -18.54
C ARG A 145 25.70 2.43 -18.08
N ILE A 146 25.98 3.69 -17.73
CA ILE A 146 27.24 4.11 -17.11
C ILE A 146 27.15 3.90 -15.60
N THR A 147 26.12 4.43 -14.94
CA THR A 147 25.91 4.29 -13.49
C THR A 147 25.89 2.82 -13.04
N ALA A 148 25.19 1.94 -13.78
CA ALA A 148 25.14 0.50 -13.49
C ALA A 148 26.52 -0.18 -13.51
N LYS A 149 27.41 0.22 -14.42
CA LYS A 149 28.79 -0.31 -14.49
C LYS A 149 29.67 0.21 -13.36
N LEU A 150 29.54 1.50 -13.04
CA LEU A 150 30.24 2.08 -11.90
C LEU A 150 29.81 1.37 -10.60
N LYS A 151 28.53 1.02 -10.48
CA LYS A 151 28.00 0.21 -9.39
C LYS A 151 28.56 -1.22 -9.37
N GLU A 152 28.61 -1.90 -10.51
CA GLU A 152 29.17 -3.26 -10.62
C GLU A 152 30.66 -3.29 -10.23
N GLU A 153 31.46 -2.36 -10.73
CA GLU A 153 32.88 -2.24 -10.36
C GLU A 153 33.07 -1.85 -8.89
N GLN A 154 32.20 -0.99 -8.35
CA GLN A 154 32.19 -0.59 -6.93
C GLN A 154 31.84 -1.76 -6.00
N GLY A 155 30.82 -2.55 -6.35
CA GLY A 155 30.41 -3.74 -5.60
C GLY A 155 31.52 -4.78 -5.53
N ARG A 156 32.22 -5.04 -6.65
CA ARG A 156 33.42 -5.92 -6.65
C ARG A 156 34.50 -5.41 -5.69
N LEU A 157 34.80 -4.11 -5.72
CA LEU A 157 35.84 -3.53 -4.85
C LEU A 157 35.46 -3.54 -3.37
N LEU A 158 34.17 -3.43 -3.04
CA LEU A 158 33.63 -3.59 -1.69
C LEU A 158 33.74 -5.04 -1.20
N ASP A 159 33.38 -6.02 -2.03
CA ASP A 159 33.50 -7.45 -1.71
C ASP A 159 34.96 -7.88 -1.51
N GLU A 160 35.90 -7.33 -2.29
CA GLU A 160 37.34 -7.56 -2.09
C GLU A 160 37.85 -7.01 -0.74
N THR A 161 37.32 -5.86 -0.26
CA THR A 161 37.60 -5.33 1.09
C THR A 161 37.02 -6.23 2.18
N ARG A 162 35.75 -6.63 2.04
CA ARG A 162 35.04 -7.53 2.96
C ARG A 162 35.73 -8.88 3.11
N GLU A 163 36.21 -9.47 2.02
CA GLU A 163 37.00 -10.70 2.07
C GLU A 163 38.28 -10.54 2.91
N PHE A 164 38.98 -9.40 2.79
CA PHE A 164 40.16 -9.12 3.60
C PHE A 164 39.81 -8.94 5.08
N LEU A 165 38.75 -8.18 5.39
CA LEU A 165 38.30 -7.94 6.76
C LEU A 165 37.85 -9.24 7.45
N GLY A 166 37.16 -10.12 6.73
CA GLY A 166 36.85 -11.48 7.21
C GLY A 166 38.10 -12.33 7.48
N GLU A 167 39.14 -12.25 6.65
CA GLU A 167 40.44 -12.91 6.88
C GLU A 167 41.17 -12.29 8.11
N LYS A 168 41.09 -10.96 8.30
CA LYS A 168 41.65 -10.21 9.44
C LYS A 168 40.97 -10.57 10.77
N GLU A 169 39.64 -10.58 10.82
CA GLU A 169 38.86 -11.11 11.96
C GLU A 169 39.25 -12.57 12.26
N GLY A 170 39.40 -13.38 11.21
CA GLY A 170 39.77 -14.78 11.30
C GLY A 170 41.06 -15.01 12.07
N VAL A 171 42.11 -14.27 11.72
CA VAL A 171 43.40 -14.32 12.44
C VAL A 171 43.23 -13.91 13.91
N GLN A 172 42.54 -12.79 14.20
CA GLN A 172 42.31 -12.38 15.59
C GLN A 172 41.52 -13.39 16.42
N GLY A 173 40.53 -14.06 15.81
CA GLY A 173 39.77 -15.13 16.43
C GLY A 173 40.65 -16.33 16.78
N LEU A 174 41.52 -16.73 15.84
CA LEU A 174 42.49 -17.80 16.05
C LEU A 174 43.52 -17.45 17.14
N GLU A 175 43.93 -16.19 17.26
CA GLU A 175 44.79 -15.73 18.36
C GLU A 175 44.12 -15.84 19.72
N LYS A 176 42.88 -15.37 19.86
CA LYS A 176 42.10 -15.48 21.10
C LYS A 176 41.88 -16.95 21.49
N LEU A 177 41.61 -17.83 20.52
CA LEU A 177 41.52 -19.27 20.74
C LEU A 177 42.87 -19.87 21.16
N GLN A 178 43.97 -19.50 20.51
CA GLN A 178 45.32 -19.97 20.84
C GLN A 178 45.71 -19.57 22.27
N GLU A 179 45.38 -18.35 22.70
CA GLU A 179 45.62 -17.89 24.07
C GLU A 179 44.79 -18.65 25.11
N LEU A 180 43.50 -18.92 24.82
CA LEU A 180 42.64 -19.75 25.68
C LEU A 180 43.22 -21.16 25.87
N ILE A 181 43.66 -21.81 24.79
CA ILE A 181 44.28 -23.13 24.84
C ILE A 181 45.58 -23.10 25.64
N ARG A 182 46.47 -22.13 25.38
CA ARG A 182 47.73 -21.92 26.12
C ARG A 182 47.51 -21.76 27.63
N ASN A 183 46.52 -20.97 28.02
CA ASN A 183 46.18 -20.75 29.42
C ASN A 183 45.68 -22.03 30.11
N VAL A 184 44.79 -22.79 29.47
CA VAL A 184 44.33 -24.11 29.98
C VAL A 184 45.47 -25.11 30.05
N LEU A 185 46.32 -25.18 29.01
CA LEU A 185 47.46 -26.10 28.92
C LEU A 185 48.50 -25.83 30.01
N LYS A 186 48.81 -24.56 30.28
CA LYS A 186 49.68 -24.15 31.40
C LYS A 186 49.14 -24.60 32.75
N MET A 187 47.83 -24.48 32.99
CA MET A 187 47.20 -24.93 34.23
C MET A 187 47.18 -26.47 34.35
N GLN A 188 46.88 -27.18 33.25
CA GLN A 188 46.91 -28.66 33.23
C GLN A 188 48.32 -29.21 33.47
N GLN A 189 49.37 -28.54 32.97
CA GLN A 189 50.75 -28.89 33.31
C GLN A 189 51.05 -28.75 34.81
N GLY A 190 50.50 -27.74 35.49
CA GLY A 190 50.67 -27.57 36.93
C GLY A 190 50.02 -28.70 37.75
N LEU A 191 48.81 -29.12 37.34
CA LEU A 191 48.14 -30.30 37.93
C LEU A 191 48.96 -31.58 37.74
N VAL A 192 49.45 -31.85 36.52
CA VAL A 192 50.32 -33.00 36.21
C VAL A 192 51.62 -32.97 37.02
N LYS A 193 52.21 -31.79 37.23
CA LYS A 193 53.41 -31.58 38.09
C LYS A 193 53.11 -31.72 39.60
N GLY A 194 51.84 -31.87 39.98
CA GLY A 194 51.41 -32.08 41.36
C GLY A 194 51.29 -30.82 42.21
N GLU A 195 51.40 -29.62 41.61
CA GLU A 195 51.36 -28.33 42.32
C GLU A 195 50.04 -28.11 43.06
N SER A 196 50.02 -27.30 44.13
CA SER A 196 48.78 -26.99 44.87
C SER A 196 47.80 -26.20 43.99
N ALA A 197 46.49 -26.34 44.22
CA ALA A 197 45.49 -25.66 43.39
C ALA A 197 45.70 -24.13 43.39
N GLU A 198 46.02 -23.59 44.58
CA GLU A 198 46.34 -22.18 44.82
C GLU A 198 47.65 -21.70 44.17
N LYS A 199 48.58 -22.60 43.78
CA LYS A 199 49.75 -22.23 42.97
C LYS A 199 49.41 -22.15 41.48
N ILE A 200 48.40 -22.90 41.03
CA ILE A 200 48.02 -23.04 39.62
C ILE A 200 47.00 -21.97 39.21
N ASP A 201 46.02 -21.66 40.08
CA ASP A 201 45.12 -20.50 39.98
C ASP A 201 45.06 -19.79 41.34
N SER A 202 46.07 -18.99 41.63
CA SER A 202 46.21 -18.19 42.85
C SER A 202 45.14 -17.11 43.03
N SER A 203 44.24 -16.95 42.06
CA SER A 203 43.20 -15.93 42.11
C SER A 203 41.82 -16.48 42.49
N GLY A 204 41.57 -17.76 42.25
CA GLY A 204 40.22 -18.27 42.14
C GLY A 204 39.49 -18.53 43.46
N GLU A 205 40.12 -19.20 44.44
CA GLU A 205 39.47 -19.38 45.76
C GLU A 205 39.36 -18.05 46.54
N GLY A 206 40.31 -17.12 46.31
CA GLY A 206 40.20 -15.75 46.81
C GLY A 206 38.96 -15.05 46.25
N LYS A 207 38.79 -15.07 44.91
CA LYS A 207 37.61 -14.52 44.23
C LYS A 207 36.30 -15.20 44.65
N ASP A 208 36.27 -16.53 44.77
CA ASP A 208 35.09 -17.27 45.27
C ASP A 208 34.69 -16.81 46.68
N ARG A 209 35.69 -16.56 47.55
CA ARG A 209 35.46 -16.07 48.92
C ARG A 209 35.04 -14.61 48.96
N GLU A 210 35.68 -13.74 48.18
CA GLU A 210 35.33 -12.32 48.02
C GLU A 210 33.94 -12.14 47.39
N ALA A 211 33.55 -13.02 46.48
CA ALA A 211 32.22 -13.06 45.87
C ALA A 211 31.14 -13.37 46.91
N LEU A 212 31.33 -14.44 47.69
CA LEU A 212 30.43 -14.80 48.78
C LEU A 212 30.39 -13.72 49.87
N GLU A 213 31.52 -13.03 50.14
CA GLU A 213 31.62 -11.92 51.10
C GLU A 213 30.83 -10.69 50.63
N ARG A 214 31.02 -10.23 49.39
CA ARG A 214 30.22 -9.16 48.78
C ARG A 214 28.73 -9.50 48.75
N ALA A 215 28.39 -10.73 48.38
CA ALA A 215 27.00 -11.22 48.35
C ALA A 215 26.35 -11.26 49.73
N LEU A 216 27.11 -11.64 50.78
CA LEU A 216 26.66 -11.65 52.17
C LEU A 216 26.33 -10.26 52.69
N ASP A 217 27.23 -9.30 52.44
CA ASP A 217 27.06 -7.94 52.94
C ASP A 217 25.94 -7.23 52.19
N ALA A 218 25.76 -7.49 50.89
CA ALA A 218 24.58 -7.07 50.13
C ALA A 218 23.27 -7.66 50.70
N ALA A 219 23.25 -8.96 51.02
CA ALA A 219 22.05 -9.63 51.58
C ALA A 219 21.66 -9.02 52.93
N ARG A 220 22.64 -8.81 53.82
CA ARG A 220 22.44 -8.23 55.15
C ARG A 220 22.00 -6.76 55.05
N ALA A 221 22.66 -5.96 54.21
CA ALA A 221 22.32 -4.55 54.02
C ALA A 221 20.90 -4.36 53.46
N LEU A 222 20.49 -5.18 52.48
CA LEU A 222 19.12 -5.15 51.97
C LEU A 222 18.11 -5.65 53.02
N GLN A 223 18.43 -6.70 53.80
CA GLN A 223 17.51 -7.20 54.83
C GLN A 223 17.27 -6.14 55.92
N ASP A 224 18.31 -5.45 56.37
CA ASP A 224 18.21 -4.41 57.40
C ASP A 224 17.59 -3.10 56.90
N LEU A 225 17.55 -2.87 55.59
CA LEU A 225 16.72 -1.82 54.98
C LEU A 225 15.26 -2.28 54.84
N GLN A 226 15.01 -3.51 54.39
CA GLN A 226 13.65 -4.06 54.28
C GLN A 226 12.95 -4.08 55.64
N LYS A 227 13.66 -4.40 56.73
CA LYS A 227 13.13 -4.27 58.11
C LYS A 227 12.63 -2.86 58.42
N ARG A 228 13.33 -1.81 57.98
CA ARG A 228 12.91 -0.42 58.22
C ARG A 228 11.66 -0.06 57.43
N VAL A 229 11.53 -0.58 56.20
CA VAL A 229 10.31 -0.43 55.40
C VAL A 229 9.15 -1.22 56.05
N ASN A 230 9.39 -2.45 56.51
CA ASN A 230 8.42 -3.27 57.26
C ASN A 230 7.99 -2.57 58.57
N GLU A 231 8.91 -1.97 59.31
CA GLU A 231 8.60 -1.10 60.45
C GLU A 231 7.79 0.16 60.04
N GLY A 232 8.09 0.75 58.88
CA GLY A 232 7.34 1.86 58.30
C GLY A 232 5.89 1.47 57.98
N LEU A 233 5.69 0.30 57.34
CA LEU A 233 4.40 -0.31 57.06
C LEU A 233 3.58 -0.60 58.33
N ASP A 234 4.23 -0.86 59.46
CA ASP A 234 3.57 -1.02 60.76
C ASP A 234 3.34 0.29 61.53
N LYS A 235 4.17 1.33 61.29
CA LYS A 235 4.00 2.70 61.83
C LYS A 235 3.01 3.56 61.05
N LEU A 236 2.69 3.20 59.80
CA LEU A 236 1.59 3.77 59.04
C LEU A 236 0.30 3.79 59.88
N PRO A 237 -0.35 4.94 60.11
CA PRO A 237 -1.50 5.03 61.01
C PRO A 237 -2.62 4.04 60.68
N ARG A 238 -3.25 3.53 61.74
CA ARG A 238 -4.36 2.57 61.74
C ARG A 238 -5.55 3.20 62.46
N GLY A 239 -6.71 3.27 61.82
CA GLY A 239 -7.91 3.92 62.36
C GLY A 239 -8.98 4.12 61.28
N ASP A 240 -10.16 4.58 61.70
CA ASP A 240 -11.36 4.63 60.85
C ASP A 240 -11.17 5.53 59.60
N GLU A 241 -10.39 6.61 59.69
CA GLU A 241 -10.13 7.52 58.56
C GLU A 241 -9.49 6.82 57.36
N ARG A 242 -8.56 5.88 57.59
CA ARG A 242 -7.94 5.10 56.51
C ARG A 242 -8.75 3.88 56.08
N ALA A 243 -9.50 3.28 57.01
CA ALA A 243 -10.50 2.30 56.63
C ALA A 243 -11.59 2.96 55.76
N SER A 244 -11.79 4.28 55.86
CA SER A 244 -12.58 5.07 54.91
C SER A 244 -11.83 5.19 53.57
N ASP A 245 -10.62 5.74 53.51
CA ASP A 245 -9.85 5.89 52.25
C ASP A 245 -9.73 4.57 51.44
N GLU A 246 -9.41 3.44 52.09
CA GLU A 246 -9.30 2.13 51.41
C GLU A 246 -10.65 1.63 50.87
N ARG A 247 -11.76 1.87 51.59
CA ARG A 247 -13.12 1.52 51.13
C ARG A 247 -13.60 2.46 50.04
N GLU A 248 -13.33 3.75 50.17
CA GLU A 248 -13.67 4.80 49.21
C GLU A 248 -13.01 4.53 47.85
N ILE A 249 -11.73 4.16 47.83
CA ILE A 249 -11.03 3.73 46.61
C ILE A 249 -11.64 2.45 46.04
N ALA A 250 -11.97 1.45 46.88
CA ALA A 250 -12.51 0.18 46.42
C ALA A 250 -13.95 0.29 45.88
N ASP A 251 -14.81 1.04 46.55
CA ASP A 251 -16.21 1.22 46.18
C ASP A 251 -16.36 2.19 45.00
N ALA A 252 -15.51 3.24 44.90
CA ALA A 252 -15.47 4.10 43.72
C ALA A 252 -14.96 3.36 42.46
N LYS A 253 -13.95 2.47 42.59
CA LYS A 253 -13.54 1.58 41.48
C LYS A 253 -14.71 0.72 40.98
N ARG A 254 -15.38 -0.01 41.88
CA ARG A 254 -16.56 -0.84 41.56
C ARG A 254 -17.71 -0.03 40.94
N ALA A 255 -17.97 1.17 41.47
CA ALA A 255 -19.05 2.02 40.98
C ALA A 255 -18.77 2.55 39.56
N ILE A 256 -17.51 2.81 39.21
CA ILE A 256 -17.11 3.14 37.82
C ILE A 256 -17.30 1.93 36.91
N GLU A 257 -16.88 0.73 37.34
CA GLU A 257 -17.07 -0.53 36.58
C GLU A 257 -18.57 -0.82 36.32
N GLU A 258 -19.43 -0.64 37.32
CA GLU A 258 -20.89 -0.80 37.16
C GLU A 258 -21.51 0.30 36.28
N LEU A 259 -21.02 1.54 36.33
CA LEU A 259 -21.47 2.61 35.45
C LEU A 259 -21.02 2.42 33.99
N ASP A 260 -19.81 1.94 33.73
CA ASP A 260 -19.33 1.71 32.36
C ASP A 260 -20.16 0.64 31.63
N GLU A 261 -20.64 -0.39 32.34
CA GLU A 261 -21.57 -1.37 31.79
C GLU A 261 -22.97 -0.77 31.57
N LEU A 262 -23.48 0.07 32.48
CA LEU A 262 -24.76 0.76 32.29
C LEU A 262 -24.72 1.75 31.12
N ILE A 263 -23.63 2.51 30.97
CA ILE A 263 -23.42 3.44 29.83
C ILE A 263 -23.38 2.66 28.51
N ARG A 264 -22.74 1.48 28.48
CA ARG A 264 -22.72 0.59 27.31
C ARG A 264 -24.13 0.12 26.94
N GLN A 265 -24.93 -0.30 27.92
CA GLN A 265 -26.32 -0.72 27.70
C GLN A 265 -27.20 0.44 27.19
N ALA A 266 -27.12 1.62 27.80
CA ALA A 266 -27.89 2.80 27.40
C ALA A 266 -27.56 3.25 25.96
N ARG A 267 -26.27 3.31 25.60
CA ARG A 267 -25.82 3.64 24.23
C ARG A 267 -26.32 2.64 23.19
N GLY A 268 -26.42 1.36 23.55
CA GLY A 268 -27.08 0.34 22.72
C GLY A 268 -28.54 0.71 22.45
N LEU A 269 -29.31 0.95 23.51
CA LEU A 269 -30.73 1.32 23.41
C LEU A 269 -30.98 2.60 22.59
N THR A 270 -30.06 3.58 22.63
CA THR A 270 -30.08 4.74 21.72
C THR A 270 -29.98 4.30 20.26
N GLN A 271 -29.03 3.44 19.91
CA GLN A 271 -28.83 2.95 18.54
C GLN A 271 -30.03 2.14 18.06
N ASP A 272 -30.56 1.23 18.89
CA ASP A 272 -31.75 0.43 18.57
C ASP A 272 -32.98 1.33 18.32
N SER A 273 -33.18 2.36 19.15
CA SER A 273 -34.28 3.33 19.02
C SER A 273 -34.17 4.12 17.71
N ARG A 274 -32.96 4.54 17.35
CA ARG A 274 -32.65 5.26 16.11
C ARG A 274 -32.92 4.41 14.87
N GLU A 275 -32.50 3.15 14.86
CA GLU A 275 -32.74 2.21 13.76
C GLU A 275 -34.24 1.88 13.61
N LEU A 276 -34.93 1.65 14.72
CA LEU A 276 -36.37 1.40 14.70
C LEU A 276 -37.15 2.64 14.22
N GLY A 277 -36.70 3.84 14.60
CA GLY A 277 -37.21 5.10 14.09
C GLY A 277 -37.03 5.29 12.59
N SER A 278 -35.86 4.95 12.02
CA SER A 278 -35.65 5.03 10.57
C SER A 278 -36.47 4.00 9.80
N ARG A 279 -36.51 2.74 10.25
CA ARG A 279 -37.35 1.68 9.66
C ARG A 279 -38.84 2.04 9.70
N SER A 280 -39.32 2.60 10.81
CA SER A 280 -40.70 3.09 10.95
C SER A 280 -41.03 4.22 9.97
N ALA A 281 -40.12 5.20 9.83
CA ALA A 281 -40.28 6.28 8.85
C ALA A 281 -40.26 5.78 7.39
N GLU A 282 -39.49 4.74 7.09
CA GLU A 282 -39.45 4.09 5.77
C GLU A 282 -40.73 3.32 5.47
N LEU A 283 -41.26 2.55 6.42
CA LEU A 283 -42.59 1.92 6.30
C LEU A 283 -43.68 2.96 6.03
N GLY A 284 -43.61 4.11 6.71
CA GLY A 284 -44.50 5.26 6.44
C GLY A 284 -44.48 5.67 4.98
N ARG A 285 -43.30 5.97 4.44
CA ARG A 285 -43.08 6.34 3.02
C ARG A 285 -43.55 5.25 2.06
N MET A 286 -43.29 3.98 2.37
CA MET A 286 -43.73 2.84 1.55
C MET A 286 -45.26 2.71 1.53
N SER A 287 -45.94 3.01 2.64
CA SER A 287 -47.41 3.05 2.66
C SER A 287 -47.98 4.25 1.88
N GLU A 288 -47.28 5.39 1.89
CA GLU A 288 -47.66 6.58 1.13
C GLU A 288 -47.49 6.37 -0.39
N THR A 289 -46.40 5.76 -0.85
CA THR A 289 -46.20 5.45 -2.26
C THR A 289 -47.20 4.40 -2.77
N ALA A 290 -47.47 3.34 -2.00
CA ALA A 290 -48.49 2.35 -2.34
C ALA A 290 -49.90 2.98 -2.47
N LYS A 291 -50.26 3.92 -1.58
CA LYS A 291 -51.51 4.70 -1.69
C LYS A 291 -51.49 5.64 -2.91
N GLY A 292 -50.34 6.22 -3.23
CA GLY A 292 -50.14 7.07 -4.42
C GLY A 292 -50.44 6.34 -5.74
N GLU A 293 -50.00 5.08 -5.88
CA GLU A 293 -50.27 4.28 -7.09
C GLU A 293 -51.76 3.95 -7.27
N THR A 294 -52.52 3.81 -6.18
CA THR A 294 -53.98 3.57 -6.25
C THR A 294 -54.81 4.81 -6.65
N ALA A 295 -54.21 6.01 -6.70
CA ALA A 295 -54.92 7.28 -6.89
C ALA A 295 -55.29 7.62 -8.36
N LYS A 296 -55.63 6.62 -9.18
CA LYS A 296 -56.27 6.79 -10.51
C LYS A 296 -57.67 6.17 -10.55
N GLY A 297 -58.52 6.60 -9.62
CA GLY A 297 -59.94 6.23 -9.53
C GLY A 297 -60.80 7.32 -8.87
N GLU A 298 -61.71 7.88 -9.66
CA GLU A 298 -62.92 8.67 -9.36
C GLU A 298 -63.14 9.34 -7.98
N ILE A 299 -63.43 10.65 -8.02
CA ILE A 299 -63.97 11.46 -6.89
C ILE A 299 -65.51 11.37 -6.90
N PRO A 300 -66.20 11.34 -5.74
CA PRO A 300 -67.13 12.47 -5.47
C PRO A 300 -67.37 12.87 -3.98
N LYS A 301 -67.16 14.17 -3.69
CA LYS A 301 -68.00 15.15 -2.96
C LYS A 301 -68.68 14.86 -1.59
N GLY A 302 -68.58 15.85 -0.68
CA GLY A 302 -69.46 16.18 0.47
C GLY A 302 -68.66 16.79 1.65
N GLU A 303 -68.80 18.04 2.13
CA GLU A 303 -69.96 18.77 2.72
C GLU A 303 -70.41 18.17 4.09
N THR A 304 -70.45 18.81 5.28
CA THR A 304 -70.12 20.18 5.83
C THR A 304 -69.56 20.03 7.30
N SER A 305 -69.46 20.95 8.30
CA SER A 305 -69.91 22.34 8.58
C SER A 305 -69.13 23.02 9.77
N ASP A 306 -69.09 24.37 9.79
CA ASP A 306 -68.99 25.35 10.91
C ASP A 306 -68.19 25.18 12.24
N SER A 307 -67.27 26.13 12.46
CA SER A 307 -67.24 27.21 13.50
C SER A 307 -67.75 27.03 14.96
N SER A 308 -66.89 27.30 15.97
CA SER A 308 -67.19 28.26 17.08
C SER A 308 -65.99 28.65 17.99
N GLU A 309 -65.79 29.96 18.15
CA GLU A 309 -65.15 30.81 19.21
C GLU A 309 -64.30 30.27 20.39
N GLY A 310 -63.29 31.08 20.82
CA GLY A 310 -62.63 30.96 22.14
C GLY A 310 -61.39 31.88 22.39
N LYS A 311 -61.51 32.89 23.27
CA LYS A 311 -60.43 33.75 23.85
C LYS A 311 -60.79 34.02 25.34
N PRO A 312 -59.91 34.51 26.26
CA PRO A 312 -58.81 35.51 26.10
C PRO A 312 -57.46 35.04 26.77
N GLY A 313 -56.42 35.85 27.04
CA GLY A 313 -56.25 37.31 27.02
C GLY A 313 -54.80 37.82 27.26
N GLU A 314 -54.69 39.15 27.40
CA GLU A 314 -53.54 40.08 27.45
C GLU A 314 -52.38 39.75 28.44
N THR A 315 -51.16 40.33 28.34
CA THR A 315 -50.78 41.77 28.32
C THR A 315 -49.34 42.01 27.76
N GLY A 316 -48.96 43.26 27.43
CA GLY A 316 -47.57 43.58 27.06
C GLY A 316 -47.25 44.82 26.18
N LYS A 317 -47.81 46.00 26.46
CA LYS A 317 -47.33 47.30 25.89
C LYS A 317 -46.32 47.94 26.86
N ALA A 318 -45.40 48.85 26.49
CA ALA A 318 -44.81 49.28 25.22
C ALA A 318 -43.63 50.26 25.55
N GLY A 319 -42.75 50.60 24.61
CA GLY A 319 -41.79 51.70 24.83
C GLY A 319 -40.61 51.80 23.86
N LYS A 320 -40.50 52.91 23.13
CA LYS A 320 -39.33 53.39 22.38
C LYS A 320 -39.32 54.92 22.48
N PRO A 321 -38.17 55.61 22.47
CA PRO A 321 -37.55 55.94 21.17
C PRO A 321 -36.00 56.00 21.21
N ARG A 322 -35.42 56.57 20.13
CA ARG A 322 -34.01 56.96 19.92
C ARG A 322 -33.63 58.20 20.78
N GLU A 323 -32.47 58.86 20.73
CA GLU A 323 -31.19 58.88 19.94
C GLU A 323 -30.13 59.60 20.85
N LYS A 324 -28.82 59.85 20.61
CA LYS A 324 -27.87 59.78 19.46
C LYS A 324 -26.41 59.92 19.99
N SER A 325 -25.39 59.30 19.35
CA SER A 325 -23.96 59.72 19.34
C SER A 325 -23.24 59.84 20.72
N GLN A 326 -21.94 60.14 20.92
CA GLN A 326 -20.69 60.19 20.10
C GLN A 326 -19.48 60.00 21.06
N GLU A 327 -18.30 59.61 20.54
CA GLU A 327 -16.95 59.78 21.16
C GLU A 327 -16.66 59.14 22.54
N GLY A 328 -15.42 58.84 22.93
CA GLY A 328 -14.15 58.87 22.15
C GLY A 328 -12.91 58.62 23.04
N GLU A 329 -11.77 58.30 22.41
CA GLU A 329 -10.38 58.30 22.95
C GLU A 329 -10.05 57.20 24.03
N ARG A 330 -9.03 56.34 23.85
CA ARG A 330 -7.54 56.52 23.93
C ARG A 330 -7.05 56.86 25.35
N SER A 331 -5.86 56.50 25.86
CA SER A 331 -4.74 55.58 25.49
C SER A 331 -3.85 55.42 26.77
N SER A 332 -2.61 54.90 26.87
CA SER A 332 -1.55 54.46 25.93
C SER A 332 -0.66 53.39 26.66
N GLU A 333 -0.13 52.33 26.03
CA GLU A 333 1.14 52.17 25.27
C GLU A 333 2.41 51.86 26.10
N GLY A 334 3.43 51.25 25.46
CA GLY A 334 4.59 50.60 26.09
C GLY A 334 4.55 49.07 25.95
N GLU A 335 4.76 48.45 24.78
CA GLU A 335 5.92 48.49 23.87
C GLU A 335 7.27 48.08 24.53
N ALA A 336 8.12 47.22 23.95
CA ALA A 336 8.05 46.42 22.70
C ALA A 336 9.07 45.24 22.72
N GLY A 337 9.04 44.33 21.72
CA GLY A 337 10.04 43.25 21.52
C GLY A 337 9.47 41.92 20.99
N LYS A 338 9.11 41.74 19.70
CA LYS A 338 9.93 41.54 18.49
C LYS A 338 10.73 40.19 18.44
N LYS A 339 10.44 39.37 17.41
CA LYS A 339 11.25 38.25 16.83
C LYS A 339 11.36 36.92 17.62
N ASN A 340 11.63 35.74 17.02
CA ASN A 340 11.41 35.19 15.65
C ASN A 340 11.86 33.69 15.62
N SER A 341 11.26 32.85 14.74
CA SER A 341 11.80 31.57 14.16
C SER A 341 12.29 30.40 15.05
N GLY A 342 12.19 29.16 14.51
CA GLY A 342 12.63 27.90 15.13
C GLY A 342 11.44 27.14 15.76
N GLU A 343 10.87 26.06 15.22
CA GLU A 343 11.39 24.88 14.48
C GLU A 343 12.27 23.94 15.34
N GLY A 344 11.95 22.64 15.32
CA GLY A 344 12.75 21.58 15.93
C GLY A 344 11.93 20.43 16.53
N GLU A 345 12.04 19.25 15.90
CA GLU A 345 11.82 17.89 16.46
C GLU A 345 10.39 17.51 16.93
N GLY A 346 9.91 16.28 16.71
CA GLY A 346 10.48 15.18 15.91
C GLY A 346 9.68 13.88 16.09
N GLU A 347 9.25 13.26 15.00
CA GLU A 347 8.53 11.98 15.04
C GLU A 347 9.47 10.78 15.29
N LYS A 348 9.00 9.76 16.03
CA LYS A 348 9.15 8.35 15.61
C LYS A 348 8.30 7.31 16.38
N LYS A 349 7.88 6.32 15.59
CA LYS A 349 7.44 4.92 15.84
C LYS A 349 8.24 4.16 16.93
N PRO A 350 7.78 3.01 17.49
CA PRO A 350 7.22 1.78 16.84
C PRO A 350 5.80 1.35 17.32
N ALA A 351 4.99 0.60 16.56
CA ALA A 351 5.00 -0.85 16.21
C ALA A 351 4.59 -1.77 17.41
N GLU A 352 4.11 -3.03 17.28
CA GLU A 352 4.13 -3.98 16.14
C GLU A 352 3.08 -5.12 16.33
N THR A 353 2.77 -5.89 15.27
CA THR A 353 2.00 -7.17 15.22
C THR A 353 0.49 -7.13 15.59
N GLY A 354 -0.39 -7.99 15.04
CA GLY A 354 -0.19 -8.98 13.95
C GLY A 354 -1.41 -9.89 13.70
N GLU A 355 -1.25 -10.79 12.71
CA GLU A 355 -2.12 -11.93 12.32
C GLU A 355 -3.44 -11.73 11.53
N LYS A 356 -3.35 -12.04 10.23
CA LYS A 356 -4.12 -13.05 9.46
C LYS A 356 -5.57 -12.81 8.98
N SER A 357 -5.71 -12.99 7.66
CA SER A 357 -6.78 -13.65 6.88
C SER A 357 -8.26 -13.21 7.05
N GLY A 358 -8.99 -12.94 5.97
CA GLY A 358 -8.60 -12.96 4.56
C GLY A 358 -9.79 -12.87 3.59
N GLU A 359 -9.48 -12.83 2.29
CA GLU A 359 -10.28 -13.29 1.14
C GLU A 359 -11.82 -13.25 1.29
N GLY A 360 -12.45 -12.17 0.79
CA GLY A 360 -13.90 -11.96 0.92
C GLY A 360 -14.51 -11.00 -0.10
N GLN A 361 -14.42 -11.35 -1.39
CA GLN A 361 -15.22 -10.85 -2.52
C GLN A 361 -15.98 -9.51 -2.34
N GLU A 362 -15.37 -8.39 -2.75
CA GLU A 362 -16.15 -7.33 -3.42
C GLU A 362 -16.07 -7.54 -4.94
N GLU A 363 -16.74 -8.58 -5.39
CA GLU A 363 -17.00 -8.87 -6.80
C GLU A 363 -18.01 -7.83 -7.35
N LYS A 364 -17.54 -6.59 -7.54
CA LYS A 364 -18.29 -5.50 -8.19
C LYS A 364 -18.33 -5.69 -9.71
N GLY A 365 -18.95 -6.82 -10.07
CA GLY A 365 -19.66 -7.00 -11.32
C GLY A 365 -20.83 -6.01 -11.44
N PRO A 366 -21.47 -5.97 -12.62
CA PRO A 366 -21.15 -4.84 -13.49
C PRO A 366 -22.35 -3.90 -13.72
N GLU A 367 -22.34 -3.21 -14.86
CA GLU A 367 -23.49 -2.87 -15.71
C GLU A 367 -24.88 -2.70 -15.05
N GLY A 368 -25.62 -1.62 -15.32
CA GLY A 368 -25.64 -0.89 -16.59
C GLY A 368 -26.49 -1.56 -17.67
N GLU A 369 -26.90 -2.82 -17.49
CA GLU A 369 -27.87 -3.50 -18.35
C GLU A 369 -29.29 -2.95 -18.13
N ARG A 370 -29.60 -1.85 -18.83
CA ARG A 370 -30.98 -1.45 -19.09
C ARG A 370 -31.59 -2.32 -20.19
N ASN A 371 -31.99 -3.54 -19.82
CA ASN A 371 -32.96 -4.33 -20.58
C ASN A 371 -34.12 -4.77 -19.64
N PRO A 372 -35.31 -5.09 -20.16
CA PRO A 372 -36.41 -4.18 -19.88
C PRO A 372 -37.60 -4.83 -19.17
N GLU A 373 -38.53 -3.97 -18.72
CA GLU A 373 -39.86 -4.32 -18.23
C GLU A 373 -39.97 -5.42 -17.15
N ILE A 374 -40.06 -5.03 -15.86
CA ILE A 374 -40.97 -5.77 -14.97
C ILE A 374 -41.51 -4.95 -13.79
N LYS A 375 -42.78 -5.24 -13.52
CA LYS A 375 -43.64 -4.70 -12.48
C LYS A 375 -43.07 -4.92 -11.07
N LYS A 376 -43.41 -3.99 -10.17
CA LYS A 376 -44.22 -4.25 -8.96
C LYS A 376 -44.47 -2.93 -8.21
N GLY A 377 -45.73 -2.57 -8.02
CA GLY A 377 -46.08 -1.72 -6.88
C GLY A 377 -45.83 -2.49 -5.59
N VAL A 378 -45.50 -1.79 -4.49
CA VAL A 378 -45.17 -2.43 -3.21
C VAL A 378 -46.35 -3.29 -2.77
N SER A 379 -46.15 -4.61 -2.65
CA SER A 379 -47.26 -5.49 -2.32
C SER A 379 -47.69 -5.31 -0.86
N GLU A 380 -48.98 -5.49 -0.58
CA GLU A 380 -49.50 -5.48 0.79
C GLU A 380 -48.77 -6.49 1.69
N LEU A 381 -48.22 -7.56 1.09
CA LEU A 381 -47.45 -8.60 1.76
C LEU A 381 -46.01 -8.16 2.11
N GLU A 382 -45.41 -7.24 1.35
CA GLU A 382 -44.13 -6.60 1.69
C GLU A 382 -44.33 -5.54 2.79
N LEU A 383 -45.38 -4.73 2.71
CA LEU A 383 -45.77 -3.81 3.80
C LEU A 383 -46.08 -4.57 5.10
N ALA A 384 -46.82 -5.68 5.02
CA ALA A 384 -47.13 -6.51 6.18
C ALA A 384 -45.88 -7.15 6.81
N ARG A 385 -44.90 -7.59 6.00
CA ARG A 385 -43.62 -8.11 6.50
C ARG A 385 -42.81 -7.04 7.22
N ALA A 386 -42.64 -5.86 6.61
CA ALA A 386 -41.91 -4.76 7.23
C ALA A 386 -42.60 -4.29 8.53
N ALA A 387 -43.93 -4.23 8.58
CA ALA A 387 -44.68 -3.95 9.80
C ALA A 387 -44.51 -5.04 10.88
N GLN A 388 -44.45 -6.32 10.51
CA GLN A 388 -44.16 -7.42 11.45
C GLN A 388 -42.72 -7.35 11.99
N GLU A 389 -41.74 -7.00 11.15
CA GLU A 389 -40.35 -6.82 11.56
C GLU A 389 -40.20 -5.64 12.52
N ILE A 390 -40.82 -4.49 12.22
CA ILE A 390 -40.85 -3.32 13.11
C ILE A 390 -41.55 -3.65 14.44
N SER A 391 -42.68 -4.38 14.43
CA SER A 391 -43.34 -4.82 15.67
C SER A 391 -42.43 -5.72 16.51
N ARG A 392 -41.69 -6.64 15.87
CA ARG A 392 -40.74 -7.52 16.58
C ARG A 392 -39.57 -6.74 17.17
N LEU A 393 -38.99 -5.81 16.41
CA LEU A 393 -37.90 -4.96 16.88
C LEU A 393 -38.37 -4.02 18.01
N LYS A 394 -39.63 -3.57 17.99
CA LYS A 394 -40.26 -2.84 19.12
C LYS A 394 -40.32 -3.70 20.37
N ASP A 395 -40.78 -4.94 20.27
CA ASP A 395 -40.86 -5.85 21.42
C ASP A 395 -39.46 -6.18 22.00
N GLU A 396 -38.47 -6.42 21.13
CA GLU A 396 -37.08 -6.69 21.52
C GLU A 396 -36.41 -5.45 22.18
N LEU A 397 -36.61 -4.25 21.63
CA LEU A 397 -36.17 -2.98 22.22
C LEU A 397 -36.86 -2.71 23.56
N GLN A 398 -38.18 -2.90 23.64
CA GLN A 398 -38.94 -2.68 24.87
C GLN A 398 -38.50 -3.65 25.98
N GLY A 399 -38.20 -4.92 25.65
CA GLY A 399 -37.63 -5.89 26.57
C GLY A 399 -36.27 -5.45 27.11
N ARG A 400 -35.34 -5.06 26.23
CA ARG A 400 -33.99 -4.60 26.62
C ARG A 400 -34.04 -3.30 27.44
N SER A 401 -34.95 -2.38 27.12
CA SER A 401 -35.18 -1.15 27.90
C SER A 401 -35.69 -1.44 29.32
N GLN A 402 -36.55 -2.46 29.49
CA GLN A 402 -37.02 -2.92 30.80
C GLN A 402 -35.92 -3.64 31.60
N GLU A 403 -35.09 -4.46 30.95
CA GLU A 403 -33.93 -5.08 31.60
C GLU A 403 -32.95 -4.02 32.11
N HIS A 404 -32.61 -3.04 31.26
CA HIS A 404 -31.74 -1.93 31.64
C HIS A 404 -32.36 -1.08 32.77
N GLN A 405 -33.67 -0.84 32.76
CA GLN A 405 -34.38 -0.19 33.88
C GLN A 405 -34.18 -0.94 35.21
N GLY A 406 -34.21 -2.28 35.18
CA GLY A 406 -33.96 -3.12 36.34
C GLY A 406 -32.50 -3.14 36.79
N ASN A 407 -31.55 -3.03 35.85
CA ASN A 407 -30.12 -2.88 36.15
C ASN A 407 -29.83 -1.52 36.80
N LEU A 408 -30.37 -0.44 36.24
CA LEU A 408 -30.30 0.92 36.79
C LEU A 408 -30.85 0.99 38.23
N GLN A 409 -32.03 0.41 38.49
CA GLN A 409 -32.61 0.38 39.84
C GLN A 409 -31.77 -0.40 40.85
N ARG A 410 -31.09 -1.48 40.42
CA ARG A 410 -30.16 -2.23 41.29
C ARG A 410 -28.90 -1.42 41.61
N ALA A 411 -28.36 -0.68 40.64
CA ALA A 411 -27.24 0.24 40.85
C ALA A 411 -27.65 1.41 41.76
N GLU A 412 -28.79 2.06 41.52
CA GLU A 412 -29.33 3.13 42.36
C GLU A 412 -29.49 2.67 43.83
N GLY A 413 -29.95 1.42 44.04
CA GLY A 413 -29.99 0.79 45.36
C GLY A 413 -28.62 0.71 46.04
N LYS A 414 -27.64 0.08 45.40
CA LYS A 414 -26.26 -0.02 45.91
C LYS A 414 -25.65 1.36 46.20
N PHE A 415 -25.84 2.31 45.29
CA PHE A 415 -25.18 3.63 45.34
C PHE A 415 -25.65 4.46 46.54
N ARG A 416 -26.89 4.22 47.02
CA ARG A 416 -27.42 4.79 48.27
C ARG A 416 -26.77 4.22 49.53
N GLU A 417 -26.29 2.96 49.49
CA GLU A 417 -25.64 2.28 50.62
C GLU A 417 -24.12 2.55 50.68
N SER A 418 -23.47 2.72 49.52
CA SER A 418 -22.02 3.03 49.38
C SER A 418 -21.67 4.50 49.65
N ALA A 419 -20.42 4.79 50.02
CA ALA A 419 -19.90 6.14 50.35
C ALA A 419 -19.58 7.05 49.13
N LEU A 420 -20.42 6.99 48.09
CA LEU A 420 -20.29 7.76 46.85
C LEU A 420 -20.87 9.18 46.95
N PRO A 421 -20.55 10.11 46.03
CA PRO A 421 -21.00 11.50 46.08
C PRO A 421 -22.52 11.61 45.90
N GLU A 422 -23.17 12.53 46.62
CA GLU A 422 -24.63 12.74 46.51
C GLU A 422 -25.03 13.14 45.08
N GLU A 423 -24.25 14.02 44.44
CA GLU A 423 -24.41 14.43 43.03
C GLU A 423 -24.39 13.24 42.05
N ALA A 424 -23.60 12.19 42.34
CA ALA A 424 -23.53 10.99 41.51
C ALA A 424 -24.76 10.10 41.73
N ARG A 425 -25.24 9.97 42.97
CA ARG A 425 -26.50 9.27 43.29
C ARG A 425 -27.70 9.95 42.63
N GLU A 426 -27.75 11.29 42.67
CA GLU A 426 -28.79 12.09 42.00
C GLU A 426 -28.76 11.87 40.48
N SER A 427 -27.57 11.88 39.87
CA SER A 427 -27.42 11.63 38.43
C SER A 427 -27.83 10.20 38.03
N VAL A 428 -27.51 9.17 38.82
CA VAL A 428 -28.02 7.80 38.59
C VAL A 428 -29.55 7.73 38.74
N SER A 429 -30.14 8.43 39.70
CA SER A 429 -31.60 8.52 39.85
C SER A 429 -32.25 9.24 38.65
N ALA A 430 -31.62 10.30 38.14
CA ALA A 430 -32.04 11.02 36.94
C ALA A 430 -31.97 10.12 35.69
N ALA A 431 -30.89 9.36 35.49
CA ALA A 431 -30.78 8.33 34.44
C ALA A 431 -31.89 7.28 34.55
N THR A 432 -32.17 6.81 35.78
CA THR A 432 -33.26 5.86 36.09
C THR A 432 -34.65 6.42 35.80
N GLY A 433 -34.82 7.75 35.85
CA GLY A 433 -36.01 8.45 35.37
C GLY A 433 -36.06 8.60 33.84
N LYS A 434 -34.91 8.86 33.20
CA LYS A 434 -34.80 9.06 31.75
C LYS A 434 -34.98 7.79 30.93
N ASN A 435 -34.42 6.65 31.35
CA ASN A 435 -34.71 5.36 30.70
C ASN A 435 -36.18 4.93 30.86
N ARG A 436 -36.85 5.31 31.96
CA ARG A 436 -38.30 5.11 32.11
C ARG A 436 -39.08 5.96 31.12
N GLN A 437 -38.70 7.22 30.95
CA GLN A 437 -39.29 8.10 29.92
C GLN A 437 -39.13 7.48 28.53
N ALA A 438 -37.93 6.99 28.18
CA ALA A 438 -37.69 6.28 26.92
C ALA A 438 -38.60 5.04 26.76
N SER A 439 -38.80 4.27 27.84
CA SER A 439 -39.70 3.11 27.84
C SER A 439 -41.17 3.47 27.58
N GLU A 440 -41.63 4.63 28.04
CA GLU A 440 -42.97 5.16 27.73
C GLU A 440 -43.06 5.68 26.28
N ASP A 441 -41.99 6.31 25.78
CA ASP A 441 -41.93 6.85 24.43
C ASP A 441 -41.90 5.71 23.39
N ILE A 442 -41.16 4.62 23.64
CA ILE A 442 -41.20 3.36 22.86
C ILE A 442 -42.63 2.80 22.81
N GLN A 443 -43.33 2.73 23.94
CA GLN A 443 -44.72 2.21 23.98
C GLN A 443 -45.66 3.03 23.08
N ARG A 444 -45.46 4.36 23.01
CA ARG A 444 -46.22 5.31 22.19
C ARG A 444 -45.82 5.35 20.70
N ASP A 445 -44.85 4.53 20.28
CA ASP A 445 -44.23 4.58 18.95
C ASP A 445 -43.46 5.89 18.64
N ASP A 446 -43.11 6.68 19.68
CA ASP A 446 -42.23 7.86 19.54
C ASP A 446 -40.76 7.46 19.71
N TYR A 447 -40.23 6.82 18.67
CA TYR A 447 -38.84 6.36 18.63
C TYR A 447 -37.81 7.51 18.72
N GLN A 448 -38.17 8.73 18.29
CA GLN A 448 -37.30 9.91 18.43
C GLN A 448 -37.34 10.52 19.84
N GLY A 449 -38.49 10.46 20.52
CA GLY A 449 -38.60 10.72 21.94
C GLY A 449 -37.77 9.73 22.75
N ALA A 450 -37.89 8.44 22.43
CA ALA A 450 -37.12 7.37 23.06
C ALA A 450 -35.61 7.54 22.90
N GLU A 451 -35.13 7.80 21.68
CA GLU A 451 -33.72 8.06 21.37
C GLU A 451 -33.16 9.21 22.24
N ARG A 452 -33.84 10.36 22.28
CA ARG A 452 -33.44 11.53 23.10
C ARG A 452 -33.49 11.22 24.60
N SER A 453 -34.45 10.43 25.04
CA SER A 453 -34.58 9.99 26.43
C SER A 453 -33.46 9.01 26.83
N GLN A 454 -32.99 8.14 25.93
CA GLN A 454 -31.81 7.28 26.15
C GLN A 454 -30.48 8.07 26.12
N GLU A 455 -30.33 9.04 25.21
CA GLU A 455 -29.16 9.93 25.19
C GLU A 455 -29.07 10.76 26.47
N ALA A 456 -30.20 11.28 26.96
CA ALA A 456 -30.26 11.97 28.25
C ALA A 456 -29.93 11.03 29.42
N ALA A 457 -30.39 9.77 29.42
CA ALA A 457 -30.01 8.79 30.45
C ALA A 457 -28.50 8.52 30.44
N THR A 458 -27.91 8.36 29.25
CA THR A 458 -26.47 8.16 29.05
C THR A 458 -25.66 9.33 29.61
N GLN A 459 -26.05 10.57 29.32
CA GLN A 459 -25.37 11.78 29.83
C GLN A 459 -25.41 11.88 31.37
N GLU A 460 -26.50 11.49 32.03
CA GLU A 460 -26.54 11.48 33.50
C GLU A 460 -25.66 10.38 34.11
N LEU A 461 -25.56 9.19 33.47
CA LEU A 461 -24.61 8.15 33.90
C LEU A 461 -23.16 8.60 33.73
N GLU A 462 -22.84 9.31 32.65
CA GLU A 462 -21.51 9.87 32.41
C GLU A 462 -21.12 10.93 33.46
N LYS A 463 -22.06 11.80 33.87
CA LYS A 463 -21.85 12.74 35.01
C LYS A 463 -21.61 12.00 36.32
N ALA A 464 -22.41 10.96 36.61
CA ALA A 464 -22.21 10.15 37.82
C ALA A 464 -20.80 9.53 37.83
N ARG A 465 -20.35 9.03 36.69
CA ARG A 465 -19.01 8.45 36.50
C ARG A 465 -17.90 9.48 36.69
N GLU A 466 -18.06 10.68 36.14
CA GLU A 466 -17.10 11.78 36.31
C GLU A 466 -16.94 12.18 37.79
N LYS A 467 -18.05 12.33 38.51
CA LYS A 467 -18.05 12.67 39.94
C LYS A 467 -17.34 11.61 40.79
N ILE A 468 -17.60 10.33 40.54
CA ILE A 468 -16.96 9.21 41.25
C ILE A 468 -15.47 9.10 40.87
N ALA A 469 -15.10 9.34 39.61
CA ALA A 469 -13.71 9.40 39.18
C ALA A 469 -12.94 10.56 39.82
N GLY A 470 -13.61 11.70 40.08
CA GLY A 470 -13.08 12.81 40.87
C GLY A 470 -12.75 12.39 42.30
N GLN A 471 -13.71 11.80 43.01
CA GLN A 471 -13.50 11.29 44.38
C GLN A 471 -12.38 10.23 44.44
N LEU A 472 -12.37 9.27 43.51
CA LEU A 472 -11.33 8.25 43.41
C LEU A 472 -9.93 8.86 43.25
N LYS A 473 -9.81 9.89 42.40
CA LYS A 473 -8.54 10.62 42.18
C LYS A 473 -8.08 11.34 43.44
N GLU A 474 -8.99 11.95 44.20
CA GLU A 474 -8.64 12.60 45.47
C GLU A 474 -8.22 11.58 46.54
N ALA A 475 -8.94 10.47 46.70
CA ALA A 475 -8.59 9.42 47.64
C ALA A 475 -7.24 8.75 47.29
N MET A 476 -6.98 8.50 46.00
CA MET A 476 -5.67 8.06 45.51
C MET A 476 -4.56 9.08 45.80
N ALA A 477 -4.82 10.38 45.67
CA ALA A 477 -3.85 11.42 46.03
C ALA A 477 -3.56 11.46 47.55
N ARG A 478 -4.58 11.25 48.39
CA ARG A 478 -4.42 11.12 49.85
C ARG A 478 -3.56 9.89 50.21
N ASN A 479 -3.83 8.74 49.59
CA ASN A 479 -3.02 7.53 49.74
C ASN A 479 -1.57 7.77 49.31
N ALA A 480 -1.35 8.23 48.07
CA ALA A 480 -0.01 8.42 47.49
C ALA A 480 0.87 9.39 48.32
N LEU A 481 0.30 10.48 48.84
CA LEU A 481 1.01 11.42 49.72
C LEU A 481 1.54 10.74 51.00
N GLN A 482 0.86 9.69 51.46
CA GLN A 482 1.19 8.96 52.69
C GLN A 482 2.05 7.71 52.45
N THR A 483 2.06 7.16 51.24
CA THR A 483 2.84 5.94 50.87
C THR A 483 4.13 6.26 50.11
N ALA A 484 4.23 7.39 49.42
CA ALA A 484 5.32 7.72 48.49
C ALA A 484 6.74 7.51 49.03
N GLY A 485 6.99 7.80 50.31
CA GLY A 485 8.30 7.56 50.94
C GLY A 485 8.66 6.06 50.96
N LEU A 486 7.73 5.22 51.42
CA LEU A 486 7.91 3.76 51.47
C LEU A 486 7.95 3.18 50.06
N GLU A 487 7.16 3.70 49.12
CA GLU A 487 7.19 3.27 47.71
C GLU A 487 8.51 3.60 47.00
N GLN A 488 9.13 4.74 47.31
CA GLN A 488 10.46 5.09 46.80
C GLN A 488 11.55 4.21 47.42
N GLU A 489 11.44 3.89 48.71
CA GLU A 489 12.34 2.93 49.36
C GLU A 489 12.20 1.52 48.77
N GLU A 490 10.98 0.99 48.64
CA GLU A 490 10.70 -0.28 47.94
C GLU A 490 11.18 -0.28 46.49
N GLN A 491 10.95 0.80 45.73
CA GLN A 491 11.48 0.91 44.36
C GLN A 491 13.01 0.86 44.34
N ARG A 492 13.69 1.46 45.33
CA ARG A 492 15.16 1.41 45.42
C ARG A 492 15.63 0.03 45.83
N LEU A 493 15.01 -0.60 46.83
CA LEU A 493 15.36 -1.95 47.29
C LEU A 493 15.13 -3.00 46.20
N ALA A 494 14.00 -2.95 45.49
CA ALA A 494 13.72 -3.83 44.35
C ALA A 494 14.77 -3.72 43.23
N ARG A 495 15.30 -2.51 42.99
CA ARG A 495 16.39 -2.27 42.03
C ARG A 495 17.72 -2.81 42.55
N GLN A 496 18.11 -2.46 43.78
CA GLN A 496 19.37 -2.92 44.40
C GLN A 496 19.40 -4.45 44.60
N SER A 497 18.24 -5.07 44.81
CA SER A 497 18.11 -6.53 44.92
C SER A 497 18.15 -7.22 43.55
N SER A 498 17.59 -6.61 42.50
CA SER A 498 17.75 -7.09 41.11
C SER A 498 19.22 -7.03 40.66
N SER A 499 19.88 -5.87 40.83
CA SER A 499 21.28 -5.72 40.40
C SER A 499 22.21 -6.67 41.16
N ALA A 500 22.01 -6.84 42.47
CA ALA A 500 22.75 -7.84 43.23
C ALA A 500 22.44 -9.29 42.78
N SER A 501 21.20 -9.62 42.43
CA SER A 501 20.87 -10.93 41.82
C SER A 501 21.65 -11.16 40.50
N GLU A 502 21.73 -10.13 39.65
CA GLU A 502 22.43 -10.17 38.37
C GLU A 502 23.96 -10.29 38.57
N GLU A 503 24.54 -9.55 39.52
CA GLU A 503 25.95 -9.67 39.94
C GLU A 503 26.27 -11.07 40.49
N LEU A 504 25.44 -11.60 41.40
CA LEU A 504 25.60 -12.96 41.96
C LEU A 504 25.53 -14.02 40.86
N ALA A 505 24.61 -13.87 39.90
CA ALA A 505 24.48 -14.79 38.77
C ALA A 505 25.76 -14.80 37.92
N GLN A 506 26.26 -13.63 37.49
CA GLN A 506 27.50 -13.51 36.72
C GLN A 506 28.71 -14.06 37.48
N GLU A 507 28.83 -13.77 38.78
CA GLU A 507 29.96 -14.22 39.60
C GLU A 507 29.92 -15.75 39.80
N SER A 508 28.73 -16.35 39.85
CA SER A 508 28.56 -17.81 39.88
C SER A 508 29.08 -18.51 38.62
N GLU A 509 29.14 -17.84 37.47
CA GLU A 509 29.70 -18.40 36.24
C GLU A 509 31.23 -18.43 36.26
N LYS A 510 31.84 -17.39 36.84
CA LYS A 510 33.29 -17.24 36.98
C LYS A 510 33.91 -18.14 38.06
N SER A 511 33.08 -18.63 38.98
CA SER A 511 33.49 -19.34 40.20
C SER A 511 34.23 -20.67 39.95
N LEU A 512 35.26 -20.98 40.76
CA LEU A 512 35.91 -22.31 40.72
C LEU A 512 35.04 -23.37 41.38
N SER A 513 34.60 -23.02 42.59
CA SER A 513 34.03 -23.93 43.57
C SER A 513 32.59 -24.25 43.22
N GLN A 514 32.26 -25.54 43.11
CA GLN A 514 30.86 -25.92 42.92
C GLN A 514 29.98 -25.45 44.10
N THR A 515 30.52 -25.45 45.33
CA THR A 515 29.83 -24.93 46.52
C THR A 515 29.55 -23.43 46.40
N ALA A 516 30.52 -22.63 45.94
CA ALA A 516 30.34 -21.19 45.79
C ALA A 516 29.40 -20.87 44.62
N LYS A 517 29.53 -21.57 43.48
CA LYS A 517 28.58 -21.47 42.37
C LYS A 517 27.15 -21.78 42.80
N ASP A 518 26.91 -22.94 43.43
CA ASP A 518 25.57 -23.37 43.84
C ASP A 518 24.95 -22.42 44.87
N ALA A 519 25.77 -21.78 45.71
CA ALA A 519 25.33 -20.81 46.71
C ALA A 519 25.09 -19.42 46.11
N LEU A 520 25.92 -18.95 45.17
CA LEU A 520 25.70 -17.71 44.42
C LEU A 520 24.47 -17.81 43.53
N GLN A 521 24.19 -18.96 42.90
CA GLN A 521 22.97 -19.20 42.12
C GLN A 521 21.71 -19.24 43.00
N ARG A 522 21.76 -19.91 44.16
CA ARG A 522 20.67 -19.88 45.16
C ARG A 522 20.49 -18.48 45.76
N GLY A 523 21.58 -17.76 46.01
CA GLY A 523 21.56 -16.37 46.43
C GLY A 523 20.84 -15.50 45.42
N ALA A 524 21.26 -15.53 44.15
CA ALA A 524 20.62 -14.80 43.06
C ALA A 524 19.10 -15.06 43.00
N SER A 525 18.64 -16.32 42.99
CA SER A 525 17.21 -16.62 42.94
C SER A 525 16.42 -16.11 44.17
N LEU A 526 17.05 -16.06 45.35
CA LEU A 526 16.46 -15.49 46.56
C LEU A 526 16.45 -13.95 46.56
N PHE A 527 17.47 -13.30 46.00
CA PHE A 527 17.47 -11.86 45.74
C PHE A 527 16.41 -11.50 44.68
N GLN A 528 16.31 -12.25 43.58
CA GLN A 528 15.25 -12.07 42.59
C GLN A 528 13.85 -12.22 43.20
N LYS A 529 13.64 -13.21 44.07
CA LYS A 529 12.38 -13.34 44.82
C LYS A 529 12.14 -12.14 45.75
N ALA A 530 13.17 -11.64 46.44
CA ALA A 530 13.04 -10.45 47.27
C ALA A 530 12.66 -9.22 46.43
N ALA A 531 13.33 -9.00 45.30
CA ALA A 531 13.03 -7.93 44.35
C ALA A 531 11.60 -8.01 43.78
N GLN A 532 11.07 -9.21 43.55
CA GLN A 532 9.67 -9.40 43.15
C GLN A 532 8.71 -9.02 44.29
N ALA A 533 8.96 -9.51 45.51
CA ALA A 533 8.14 -9.22 46.67
C ALA A 533 8.15 -7.71 47.03
N MET A 534 9.30 -7.03 46.90
CA MET A 534 9.42 -5.56 47.03
C MET A 534 8.54 -4.81 46.01
N ARG A 535 8.52 -5.26 44.73
CA ARG A 535 7.62 -4.68 43.71
C ARG A 535 6.16 -4.87 44.08
N GLN A 536 5.77 -6.05 44.56
CA GLN A 536 4.41 -6.35 45.04
C GLN A 536 4.05 -5.51 46.28
N THR A 537 5.00 -5.21 47.16
CA THR A 537 4.80 -4.30 48.30
C THR A 537 4.47 -2.89 47.84
N ARG A 538 5.22 -2.38 46.85
CA ARG A 538 4.97 -1.07 46.25
C ARG A 538 3.62 -1.01 45.52
N GLU A 539 3.31 -2.01 44.71
CA GLU A 539 2.04 -2.13 43.99
C GLU A 539 0.87 -2.14 44.97
N SER A 540 0.96 -2.97 46.03
CA SER A 540 -0.04 -3.03 47.10
C SER A 540 -0.17 -1.71 47.88
N LEU A 541 0.91 -0.93 48.03
CA LEU A 541 0.85 0.41 48.62
C LEU A 541 0.06 1.39 47.75
N SER A 542 0.43 1.50 46.46
CA SER A 542 -0.22 2.39 45.49
C SER A 542 -1.66 1.99 45.15
N GLU A 543 -2.05 0.73 45.39
CA GLU A 543 -3.43 0.25 45.27
C GLU A 543 -4.24 0.37 46.58
N ALA A 544 -3.68 0.96 47.64
CA ALA A 544 -4.29 1.07 48.97
C ALA A 544 -4.72 -0.28 49.57
N ARG A 545 -3.83 -1.29 49.48
CA ARG A 545 -4.00 -2.63 50.06
C ARG A 545 -2.94 -2.91 51.13
N GLN A 546 -2.99 -2.18 52.25
CA GLN A 546 -1.91 -2.17 53.24
C GLN A 546 -1.52 -3.57 53.76
N GLU A 547 -2.48 -4.49 53.93
CA GLU A 547 -2.18 -5.82 54.47
C GLU A 547 -1.50 -6.75 53.45
N GLN A 548 -1.75 -6.57 52.15
CA GLN A 548 -0.98 -7.27 51.11
C GLN A 548 0.46 -6.75 51.08
N ALA A 549 0.65 -5.43 51.20
CA ALA A 549 1.96 -4.81 51.31
C ALA A 549 2.78 -5.34 52.52
N ARG A 550 2.13 -5.54 53.68
CA ARG A 550 2.77 -6.17 54.84
C ARG A 550 3.22 -7.61 54.61
N GLN A 551 2.45 -8.38 53.83
CA GLN A 551 2.76 -9.79 53.57
C GLN A 551 3.95 -9.89 52.61
N SER A 552 3.93 -9.16 51.50
CA SER A 552 5.03 -9.14 50.54
C SER A 552 6.32 -8.54 51.13
N GLY A 553 6.26 -7.49 51.95
CA GLY A 553 7.44 -6.93 52.62
C GLY A 553 8.12 -7.92 53.59
N LYS A 554 7.32 -8.77 54.25
CA LYS A 554 7.82 -9.88 55.10
C LYS A 554 8.37 -11.04 54.27
N GLU A 555 7.79 -11.33 53.10
CA GLU A 555 8.38 -12.31 52.17
C GLU A 555 9.72 -11.84 51.59
N ALA A 556 9.87 -10.55 51.27
CA ALA A 556 11.13 -9.96 50.82
C ALA A 556 12.22 -10.10 51.90
N GLU A 557 11.91 -9.75 53.15
CA GLU A 557 12.84 -9.91 54.26
C GLU A 557 13.23 -11.38 54.49
N ALA A 558 12.24 -12.29 54.44
CA ALA A 558 12.48 -13.73 54.61
C ALA A 558 13.30 -14.35 53.48
N ALA A 559 13.19 -13.84 52.25
CA ALA A 559 14.01 -14.27 51.12
C ALA A 559 15.48 -13.82 51.29
N LEU A 560 15.71 -12.56 51.67
CA LEU A 560 17.05 -12.02 51.94
C LEU A 560 17.73 -12.71 53.13
N ALA A 561 16.98 -12.99 54.21
CA ALA A 561 17.47 -13.74 55.37
C ALA A 561 17.96 -15.16 54.98
N ARG A 562 17.24 -15.83 54.07
CA ARG A 562 17.66 -17.13 53.51
C ARG A 562 18.90 -16.99 52.64
N ALA A 563 18.95 -15.98 51.77
CA ALA A 563 20.11 -15.73 50.91
C ALA A 563 21.39 -15.53 51.76
N GLY A 564 21.32 -14.67 52.78
CA GLY A 564 22.41 -14.46 53.73
C GLY A 564 22.87 -15.75 54.42
N LYS A 565 21.95 -16.64 54.83
CA LYS A 565 22.34 -17.92 55.45
C LYS A 565 23.04 -18.87 54.46
N GLU A 566 22.45 -19.08 53.27
CA GLU A 566 23.00 -19.98 52.25
C GLU A 566 24.42 -19.56 51.82
N LEU A 567 24.65 -18.25 51.67
CA LEU A 567 25.97 -17.70 51.33
C LEU A 567 26.98 -17.81 52.50
N GLU A 568 26.52 -17.73 53.76
CA GLU A 568 27.42 -17.79 54.93
C GLU A 568 27.89 -19.22 55.18
N ASP A 569 26.98 -20.19 55.10
CA ASP A 569 27.32 -21.61 55.21
C ASP A 569 28.23 -22.04 54.03
N ALA A 570 27.96 -21.58 52.80
CA ALA A 570 28.84 -21.82 51.67
C ALA A 570 30.24 -21.19 51.81
N LYS A 571 30.36 -20.02 52.46
CA LYS A 571 31.65 -19.37 52.75
C LYS A 571 32.45 -20.15 53.80
N ARG A 572 31.77 -20.78 54.77
CA ARG A 572 32.38 -21.69 55.76
C ARG A 572 32.84 -22.99 55.09
N ASP A 573 31.97 -23.60 54.28
CA ASP A 573 32.28 -24.83 53.53
C ASP A 573 33.46 -24.63 52.57
N LEU A 574 33.53 -23.49 51.88
CA LEU A 574 34.66 -23.13 51.01
C LEU A 574 36.00 -23.12 51.78
N ALA A 575 36.00 -22.56 53.00
CA ALA A 575 37.19 -22.49 53.84
C ALA A 575 37.59 -23.85 54.45
N GLY A 576 36.67 -24.82 54.54
CA GLY A 576 36.92 -26.17 55.10
C GLY A 576 37.51 -27.19 54.12
N ARG A 577 37.79 -26.81 52.87
CA ARG A 577 38.16 -27.74 51.78
C ARG A 577 39.59 -28.28 51.87
N SER A 578 39.71 -29.59 51.62
CA SER A 578 41.01 -30.26 51.42
C SER A 578 41.60 -29.98 50.03
N GLU A 579 42.93 -29.94 49.92
CA GLU A 579 43.65 -29.76 48.64
C GLU A 579 43.19 -30.72 47.52
N GLN A 580 42.77 -31.95 47.86
CA GLN A 580 42.27 -32.90 46.86
C GLN A 580 40.91 -32.47 46.27
N GLN A 581 40.02 -31.86 47.07
CA GLN A 581 38.77 -31.26 46.58
C GLN A 581 39.05 -30.01 45.73
N LYS A 582 40.02 -29.18 46.13
CA LYS A 582 40.43 -27.99 45.35
C LYS A 582 40.94 -28.36 43.96
N LYS A 583 41.79 -29.39 43.87
CA LYS A 583 42.31 -29.89 42.58
C LYS A 583 41.21 -30.53 41.71
N GLN A 584 40.20 -31.17 42.32
CA GLN A 584 39.02 -31.66 41.59
C GLN A 584 38.18 -30.53 40.98
N ASP A 585 37.92 -29.45 41.73
CA ASP A 585 37.17 -28.31 41.20
C ASP A 585 37.97 -27.51 40.16
N LEU A 586 39.29 -27.40 40.32
CA LEU A 586 40.17 -26.84 39.28
C LEU A 586 40.16 -27.68 37.98
N GLU A 587 40.22 -29.01 38.08
CA GLU A 587 40.12 -29.90 36.91
C GLU A 587 38.75 -29.79 36.22
N LYS A 588 37.63 -29.66 36.97
CA LYS A 588 36.30 -29.36 36.41
C LYS A 588 36.26 -28.00 35.70
N LYS A 589 36.91 -26.97 36.25
CA LYS A 589 37.03 -25.65 35.59
C LYS A 589 37.83 -25.73 34.29
N LEU A 590 38.91 -26.50 34.26
CA LEU A 590 39.68 -26.72 33.03
C LEU A 590 38.83 -27.48 32.00
N ALA A 591 38.02 -28.46 32.41
CA ALA A 591 37.06 -29.12 31.51
C ALA A 591 36.04 -28.13 30.91
N ARG A 592 35.50 -27.18 31.70
CA ARG A 592 34.60 -26.12 31.22
C ARG A 592 35.30 -25.22 30.19
N LYS A 593 36.45 -24.64 30.55
CA LYS A 593 37.25 -23.78 29.64
C LYS A 593 37.70 -24.48 28.37
N THR A 594 37.97 -25.78 28.43
CA THR A 594 38.33 -26.56 27.25
C THR A 594 37.12 -26.77 26.32
N ASN A 595 35.92 -26.97 26.87
CA ASN A 595 34.69 -26.99 26.07
C ASN A 595 34.33 -25.61 25.49
N GLU A 596 34.62 -24.51 26.20
CA GLU A 596 34.50 -23.15 25.68
C GLU A 596 35.43 -22.95 24.47
N ALA A 597 36.70 -23.32 24.59
CA ALA A 597 37.66 -23.31 23.47
C ALA A 597 37.21 -24.23 22.31
N ALA A 598 36.62 -25.40 22.60
CA ALA A 598 36.09 -26.29 21.56
C ALA A 598 34.91 -25.68 20.79
N ARG A 599 34.04 -24.91 21.47
CA ARG A 599 32.95 -24.15 20.85
C ARG A 599 33.48 -23.02 19.98
N GLU A 600 34.51 -22.29 20.44
CA GLU A 600 35.18 -21.27 19.65
C GLU A 600 35.89 -21.84 18.42
N ALA A 601 36.58 -22.98 18.55
CA ALA A 601 37.15 -23.71 17.42
C ALA A 601 36.09 -24.02 16.36
N LYS A 602 34.93 -24.55 16.75
CA LYS A 602 33.78 -24.83 15.86
C LYS A 602 33.10 -23.57 15.31
N ARG A 603 33.17 -22.43 16.02
CA ARG A 603 32.67 -21.13 15.52
C ARG A 603 33.59 -20.56 14.44
N LEU A 604 34.89 -20.62 14.66
CA LEU A 604 35.91 -20.20 13.70
C LEU A 604 35.98 -21.14 12.49
N GLU A 605 35.81 -22.45 12.69
CA GLU A 605 35.63 -23.44 11.62
C GLU A 605 34.51 -23.02 10.67
N ARG A 606 33.33 -22.66 11.19
CA ARG A 606 32.19 -22.18 10.39
C ARG A 606 32.45 -20.83 9.71
N LYS A 607 33.05 -19.86 10.42
CA LYS A 607 33.38 -18.54 9.85
C LYS A 607 34.43 -18.61 8.73
N LEU A 608 35.39 -19.54 8.81
CA LEU A 608 36.57 -19.58 7.94
C LEU A 608 36.51 -20.64 6.84
N ARG A 609 35.40 -21.38 6.73
CA ARG A 609 35.17 -22.42 5.72
C ARG A 609 34.64 -21.81 4.41
N ARG A 610 35.51 -21.65 3.42
CA ARG A 610 35.07 -21.40 2.02
C ARG A 610 34.55 -22.69 1.36
N LYS A 611 33.78 -22.56 0.28
CA LYS A 611 33.27 -23.71 -0.51
C LYS A 611 34.39 -24.50 -1.19
N ASP A 612 35.48 -23.81 -1.57
CA ASP A 612 36.53 -24.32 -2.44
C ASP A 612 37.79 -24.81 -1.70
N GLU A 613 37.79 -24.80 -0.36
CA GLU A 613 38.92 -25.32 0.43
C GLU A 613 38.91 -26.86 0.52
N GLN A 614 39.93 -27.49 -0.06
CA GLN A 614 40.23 -28.92 0.13
C GLN A 614 40.85 -29.28 1.50
N ASP A 615 40.97 -28.33 2.44
CA ASP A 615 41.52 -28.55 3.79
C ASP A 615 40.55 -28.07 4.90
N PRO A 616 39.48 -28.84 5.19
CA PRO A 616 38.50 -28.51 6.23
C PRO A 616 38.97 -28.84 7.65
N GLU A 617 39.95 -29.74 7.81
CA GLU A 617 39.98 -30.60 9.00
C GLU A 617 40.69 -29.98 10.21
N ARG A 618 41.65 -29.06 10.05
CA ARG A 618 42.51 -28.58 11.16
C ARG A 618 41.74 -27.97 12.35
N LEU A 619 40.70 -27.17 12.11
CA LEU A 619 39.88 -26.61 13.21
C LEU A 619 38.87 -27.63 13.77
N GLN A 620 38.43 -28.57 12.94
CA GLN A 620 37.61 -29.70 13.36
C GLN A 620 38.43 -30.64 14.28
N GLU A 621 39.68 -30.94 13.93
CA GLU A 621 40.65 -31.69 14.74
C GLU A 621 40.96 -31.00 16.06
N ALA A 622 41.13 -29.66 16.05
CA ALA A 622 41.30 -28.87 17.26
C ALA A 622 40.07 -28.98 18.16
N GLY A 623 38.87 -28.75 17.62
CA GLY A 623 37.60 -28.87 18.34
C GLY A 623 37.38 -30.27 18.93
N GLN A 624 37.65 -31.33 18.16
CA GLN A 624 37.58 -32.72 18.64
C GLN A 624 38.63 -33.00 19.73
N SER A 625 39.87 -32.52 19.57
CA SER A 625 40.93 -32.72 20.56
C SER A 625 40.65 -31.98 21.86
N LEU A 626 40.00 -30.80 21.80
CA LEU A 626 39.53 -30.07 22.97
C LEU A 626 38.36 -30.78 23.66
N GLU A 627 37.35 -31.27 22.92
CA GLU A 627 36.28 -32.09 23.52
C GLU A 627 36.82 -33.37 24.17
N GLU A 628 37.82 -34.02 23.57
CA GLU A 628 38.51 -35.13 24.22
C GLU A 628 39.25 -34.69 25.49
N ALA A 629 40.07 -33.63 25.44
CA ALA A 629 40.77 -33.13 26.61
C ALA A 629 39.81 -32.78 27.77
N ALA A 630 38.68 -32.14 27.46
CA ALA A 630 37.63 -31.85 28.44
C ALA A 630 37.03 -33.13 29.05
N ARG A 631 36.72 -34.15 28.24
CA ARG A 631 36.25 -35.46 28.73
C ARG A 631 37.30 -36.15 29.62
N LYS A 632 38.59 -36.03 29.29
CA LYS A 632 39.69 -36.57 30.11
C LYS A 632 39.82 -35.85 31.46
N MET A 633 39.68 -34.52 31.48
CA MET A 633 39.65 -33.72 32.72
C MET A 633 38.48 -34.15 33.63
N THR A 634 37.25 -34.28 33.09
CA THR A 634 36.11 -34.78 33.87
C THR A 634 36.40 -36.17 34.46
N GLN A 635 36.95 -37.10 33.67
CA GLN A 635 37.35 -38.43 34.15
C GLN A 635 38.48 -38.40 35.18
N SER A 636 39.36 -37.39 35.17
CA SER A 636 40.35 -37.17 36.23
C SER A 636 39.68 -36.75 37.54
N ALA A 637 38.75 -35.78 37.49
CA ALA A 637 38.02 -35.31 38.67
C ALA A 637 37.19 -36.46 39.31
N GLU A 638 36.54 -37.30 38.49
CA GLU A 638 35.82 -38.50 38.92
C GLU A 638 36.76 -39.57 39.52
N ALA A 639 37.90 -39.85 38.89
CA ALA A 639 38.87 -40.79 39.43
C ALA A 639 39.45 -40.29 40.76
N SER A 640 39.68 -38.98 40.89
CA SER A 640 40.16 -38.34 42.12
C SER A 640 39.11 -38.37 43.25
N SER A 641 37.82 -38.21 42.95
CA SER A 641 36.75 -38.32 43.97
C SER A 641 36.52 -39.77 44.40
N GLN A 642 36.75 -40.74 43.51
CA GLN A 642 36.78 -42.18 43.83
C GLN A 642 38.08 -42.63 44.52
N GLY A 643 39.00 -41.71 44.86
CA GLY A 643 40.30 -42.02 45.49
C GLY A 643 41.34 -42.68 44.58
N ARG A 644 41.04 -42.86 43.28
CA ARG A 644 41.87 -43.55 42.28
C ARG A 644 42.94 -42.60 41.72
N GLN A 645 43.87 -42.15 42.57
CA GLN A 645 44.85 -41.11 42.24
C GLN A 645 45.72 -41.44 41.00
N GLU A 646 46.13 -42.69 40.80
CA GLU A 646 46.91 -43.08 39.60
C GLU A 646 46.11 -42.94 38.31
N LEU A 647 44.82 -43.31 38.33
CA LEU A 647 43.91 -43.16 37.19
C LEU A 647 43.66 -41.68 36.89
N SER A 648 43.51 -40.84 37.93
CA SER A 648 43.41 -39.38 37.78
C SER A 648 44.67 -38.81 37.10
N ARG A 649 45.87 -39.11 37.59
CA ARG A 649 47.13 -38.68 36.95
C ARG A 649 47.25 -39.14 35.50
N LYS A 650 46.85 -40.38 35.19
CA LYS A 650 46.83 -40.88 33.81
C LYS A 650 45.86 -40.07 32.93
N ARG A 651 44.67 -39.76 33.43
CA ARG A 651 43.69 -38.91 32.72
C ARG A 651 44.16 -37.47 32.57
N GLN A 652 44.87 -36.90 33.55
CA GLN A 652 45.50 -35.58 33.45
C GLN A 652 46.53 -35.51 32.32
N GLN A 653 47.35 -36.55 32.17
CA GLN A 653 48.32 -36.67 31.09
C GLN A 653 47.63 -36.85 29.72
N GLU A 654 46.63 -37.74 29.63
CA GLU A 654 45.81 -37.92 28.41
C GLU A 654 45.11 -36.62 27.98
N ALA A 655 44.69 -35.77 28.94
CA ALA A 655 44.15 -34.44 28.66
C ALA A 655 45.23 -33.48 28.14
N LEU A 656 46.38 -33.40 28.82
CA LEU A 656 47.50 -32.52 28.46
C LEU A 656 48.01 -32.80 27.03
N ASP A 657 48.11 -34.06 26.63
CA ASP A 657 48.58 -34.44 25.29
C ASP A 657 47.52 -34.18 24.20
N ARG A 658 46.23 -34.12 24.56
CA ARG A 658 45.15 -33.66 23.68
C ARG A 658 45.13 -32.13 23.52
N LEU A 659 45.40 -31.37 24.58
CA LEU A 659 45.52 -29.90 24.50
C LEU A 659 46.64 -29.47 23.55
N LYS A 660 47.82 -30.12 23.59
CA LYS A 660 48.94 -29.84 22.68
C LYS A 660 48.54 -29.98 21.21
N LYS A 661 47.85 -31.07 20.86
CA LYS A 661 47.35 -31.29 19.49
C LYS A 661 46.39 -30.20 19.03
N ALA A 662 45.53 -29.70 19.93
CA ALA A 662 44.66 -28.58 19.63
C ALA A 662 45.44 -27.27 19.44
N GLU A 663 46.47 -27.01 20.25
CA GLU A 663 47.34 -25.83 20.07
C GLU A 663 48.08 -25.90 18.71
N GLU A 664 48.70 -27.03 18.38
CA GLU A 664 49.41 -27.24 17.11
C GLU A 664 48.50 -27.07 15.89
N ALA A 665 47.24 -27.52 15.96
CA ALA A 665 46.29 -27.41 14.86
C ALA A 665 45.74 -25.98 14.67
N VAL A 666 45.49 -25.26 15.77
CA VAL A 666 45.12 -23.83 15.73
C VAL A 666 46.29 -22.96 15.27
N GLU A 667 47.52 -23.26 15.72
CA GLU A 667 48.74 -22.55 15.30
C GLU A 667 48.95 -22.68 13.80
N LYS A 668 48.84 -23.89 13.23
CA LYS A 668 48.95 -24.12 11.79
C LYS A 668 47.87 -23.40 10.98
N LYS A 669 46.58 -23.45 11.39
CA LYS A 669 45.52 -22.69 10.67
C LYS A 669 45.71 -21.18 10.81
N LYS A 670 46.30 -20.69 11.91
CA LYS A 670 46.70 -19.28 12.06
C LYS A 670 47.83 -18.92 11.08
N GLU A 671 48.86 -19.76 10.95
CA GLU A 671 49.92 -19.59 9.95
C GLU A 671 49.38 -19.60 8.51
N ASP A 672 48.46 -20.53 8.18
CA ASP A 672 47.81 -20.58 6.87
C ASP A 672 47.05 -19.27 6.54
N GLN A 673 46.30 -18.74 7.51
CA GLN A 673 45.51 -17.50 7.32
C GLN A 673 46.39 -16.25 7.31
N LEU A 674 47.44 -16.19 8.15
CA LEU A 674 48.45 -15.13 8.07
C LEU A 674 49.10 -15.11 6.68
N ALA A 675 49.52 -16.26 6.16
CA ALA A 675 50.13 -16.36 4.83
C ALA A 675 49.19 -15.98 3.67
N ARG A 676 47.86 -16.02 3.86
CA ARG A 676 46.86 -15.49 2.91
C ARG A 676 46.73 -13.98 3.03
N LEU A 677 46.59 -13.48 4.25
CA LEU A 677 46.52 -12.05 4.55
C LEU A 677 47.79 -11.35 4.03
N GLU A 678 48.97 -11.96 4.17
CA GLU A 678 50.23 -11.47 3.58
C GLU A 678 50.27 -11.52 2.04
N ARG A 679 49.62 -12.49 1.39
CA ARG A 679 49.44 -12.49 -0.08
C ARG A 679 48.46 -11.40 -0.53
N ARG A 680 47.47 -11.05 0.30
CA ARG A 680 46.53 -9.93 0.08
C ARG A 680 47.07 -8.56 0.51
N LYS A 681 48.29 -8.42 1.06
CA LYS A 681 48.93 -7.11 1.39
C LYS A 681 49.33 -6.31 0.13
N ARG A 682 48.37 -6.06 -0.77
CA ARG A 682 48.50 -5.21 -1.97
C ARG A 682 47.26 -4.32 -2.12
N PHE A 683 46.90 -3.63 -1.05
CA PHE A 683 45.94 -2.54 -1.12
C PHE A 683 46.34 -1.49 -2.16
N ASP A 684 47.64 -1.32 -2.46
CA ASP A 684 48.16 -0.55 -3.59
C ASP A 684 47.43 -0.81 -4.92
N LYS A 685 47.05 -2.06 -5.20
CA LYS A 685 46.30 -2.43 -6.42
C LYS A 685 44.82 -2.05 -6.30
N GLN A 686 44.20 -2.36 -5.17
CA GLN A 686 42.77 -2.12 -4.93
C GLN A 686 42.46 -0.63 -4.83
N ALA A 687 43.34 0.15 -4.18
CA ALA A 687 43.32 1.61 -4.16
C ALA A 687 43.51 2.20 -5.57
N GLY A 688 44.46 1.68 -6.36
CA GLY A 688 44.62 2.12 -7.76
C GLY A 688 43.37 1.89 -8.62
N GLU A 689 42.68 0.76 -8.43
CA GLU A 689 41.38 0.50 -9.07
C GLU A 689 40.26 1.41 -8.54
N GLN A 690 40.20 1.61 -7.22
CA GLN A 690 39.25 2.52 -6.55
C GLN A 690 39.43 3.98 -6.99
N GLN A 691 40.67 4.43 -7.23
CA GLN A 691 41.01 5.77 -7.70
C GLN A 691 40.63 5.99 -9.17
N GLU A 692 40.86 5.03 -10.06
CA GLU A 692 40.40 5.15 -11.45
C GLU A 692 38.86 5.05 -11.53
N LEU A 693 38.22 4.25 -10.66
CA LEU A 693 36.75 4.22 -10.55
C LEU A 693 36.19 5.57 -10.07
N ALA A 694 36.78 6.18 -9.03
CA ALA A 694 36.45 7.55 -8.60
C ALA A 694 36.57 8.56 -9.76
N ARG A 695 37.62 8.42 -10.57
CA ARG A 695 37.89 9.26 -11.74
C ARG A 695 36.88 9.06 -12.87
N GLN A 696 36.42 7.83 -13.09
CA GLN A 696 35.35 7.52 -14.05
C GLN A 696 34.01 8.09 -13.58
N THR A 697 33.65 7.91 -12.31
CA THR A 697 32.43 8.48 -11.69
C THR A 697 32.42 10.01 -11.78
N SER A 698 33.55 10.67 -11.53
CA SER A 698 33.69 12.13 -11.71
C SER A 698 33.59 12.58 -13.18
N GLN A 699 34.02 11.76 -14.15
CA GLN A 699 33.83 12.04 -15.58
C GLN A 699 32.38 11.84 -16.03
N ALA A 700 31.65 10.91 -15.41
CA ALA A 700 30.21 10.76 -15.60
C ALA A 700 29.46 11.97 -15.02
N ALA A 701 29.82 12.45 -13.81
CA ALA A 701 29.26 13.68 -13.24
C ALA A 701 29.38 14.89 -14.18
N GLN A 702 30.52 15.03 -14.88
CA GLN A 702 30.75 16.10 -15.85
C GLN A 702 29.90 15.97 -17.14
N GLN A 703 29.34 14.80 -17.43
CA GLN A 703 28.37 14.58 -18.52
C GLN A 703 26.92 14.83 -18.06
N GLU A 704 26.68 14.86 -16.74
CA GLU A 704 25.38 15.15 -16.10
C GLU A 704 25.09 16.65 -15.88
N GLN A 705 25.87 17.56 -16.46
CA GLN A 705 25.78 19.02 -16.26
C GLN A 705 24.40 19.66 -16.52
N SER A 706 23.45 18.95 -17.12
CA SER A 706 22.05 19.42 -17.29
C SER A 706 21.14 19.19 -16.07
N SER A 707 21.53 18.32 -15.13
CA SER A 707 20.72 17.91 -13.97
C SER A 707 21.55 18.01 -12.69
N GLY A 708 21.42 19.15 -12.00
CA GLY A 708 22.28 19.51 -10.87
C GLY A 708 22.32 18.49 -9.72
N GLN A 709 21.20 17.83 -9.41
CA GLN A 709 21.12 16.82 -8.35
C GLN A 709 21.89 15.54 -8.70
N ARG A 710 21.73 15.03 -9.93
CA ARG A 710 22.46 13.83 -10.40
C ARG A 710 23.95 14.07 -10.62
N SER A 711 24.32 15.28 -11.02
CA SER A 711 25.73 15.71 -11.01
C SER A 711 26.30 15.72 -9.59
N GLN A 712 25.50 16.06 -8.57
CA GLN A 712 25.91 16.03 -7.16
C GLN A 712 26.01 14.60 -6.62
N GLN A 713 25.06 13.71 -6.92
CA GLN A 713 25.12 12.29 -6.55
C GLN A 713 26.39 11.61 -7.08
N LEU A 714 26.73 11.77 -8.36
CA LEU A 714 28.00 11.25 -8.91
C LEU A 714 29.24 11.95 -8.35
N GLU A 715 29.22 13.27 -8.13
CA GLU A 715 30.34 13.96 -7.48
C GLU A 715 30.56 13.45 -6.05
N GLU A 716 29.50 13.18 -5.30
CA GLU A 716 29.61 12.61 -3.96
C GLU A 716 30.09 11.16 -3.99
N ALA A 717 29.51 10.29 -4.82
CA ALA A 717 29.98 8.92 -4.98
C ALA A 717 31.49 8.89 -5.34
N ALA A 718 31.93 9.76 -6.25
CA ALA A 718 33.35 9.91 -6.60
C ALA A 718 34.22 10.38 -5.42
N ARG A 719 33.73 11.27 -4.55
CA ARG A 719 34.45 11.71 -3.34
C ARG A 719 34.57 10.58 -2.32
N GLU A 720 33.51 9.80 -2.12
CA GLU A 720 33.54 8.65 -1.20
C GLU A 720 34.49 7.55 -1.72
N MET A 721 34.49 7.27 -3.03
CA MET A 721 35.50 6.42 -3.67
C MET A 721 36.94 6.96 -3.48
N GLU A 722 37.16 8.28 -3.57
CA GLU A 722 38.48 8.88 -3.34
C GLU A 722 38.93 8.77 -1.87
N LYS A 723 38.01 8.87 -0.90
CA LYS A 723 38.29 8.59 0.52
C LYS A 723 38.61 7.11 0.74
N ALA A 724 37.82 6.19 0.16
CA ALA A 724 38.07 4.76 0.21
C ALA A 724 39.47 4.41 -0.31
N SER A 725 39.88 4.96 -1.47
CA SER A 725 41.23 4.80 -2.00
C SER A 725 42.31 5.22 -1.00
N LYS A 726 42.16 6.39 -0.37
CA LYS A 726 43.11 6.91 0.63
C LYS A 726 43.13 6.06 1.90
N ASN A 727 42.02 5.48 2.30
CA ASN A 727 41.93 4.59 3.47
C ASN A 727 42.61 3.25 3.18
N LEU A 728 42.41 2.66 1.99
CA LEU A 728 43.15 1.49 1.51
C LEU A 728 44.66 1.75 1.45
N GLU A 729 45.12 2.88 0.90
CA GLU A 729 46.53 3.30 0.89
C GLU A 729 47.14 3.42 2.30
N GLN A 730 46.36 3.90 3.28
CA GLN A 730 46.81 4.07 4.67
C GLN A 730 46.79 2.75 5.47
N GLY A 731 46.25 1.67 4.92
CA GLY A 731 46.09 0.39 5.62
C GLY A 731 44.88 0.33 6.55
N ASN A 732 43.86 1.15 6.28
CA ASN A 732 42.61 1.31 7.02
C ASN A 732 41.42 0.72 6.21
N PRO A 733 41.33 -0.61 6.02
CA PRO A 733 40.28 -1.21 5.20
C PRO A 733 38.90 -1.15 5.86
N GLU A 734 38.80 -1.10 7.19
CA GLU A 734 37.53 -0.88 7.90
C GLU A 734 36.87 0.45 7.47
N GLU A 735 37.60 1.56 7.58
CA GLU A 735 37.12 2.86 7.11
C GLU A 735 37.01 2.91 5.57
N ALA A 736 37.69 2.04 4.82
CA ALA A 736 37.47 1.93 3.39
C ALA A 736 36.12 1.27 3.05
N GLU A 737 35.69 0.26 3.79
CA GLU A 737 34.39 -0.41 3.60
C GLU A 737 33.23 0.58 3.73
N GLU A 738 33.21 1.38 4.80
CA GLU A 738 32.16 2.40 5.04
C GLU A 738 32.05 3.39 3.87
N ASN A 739 33.19 3.89 3.39
CA ASN A 739 33.24 4.83 2.25
C ASN A 739 32.91 4.13 0.92
N GLN A 740 33.13 2.81 0.81
CA GLN A 740 32.71 2.02 -0.34
C GLN A 740 31.20 1.75 -0.37
N GLU A 741 30.57 1.56 0.79
CA GLU A 741 29.10 1.45 0.93
C GLU A 741 28.40 2.78 0.60
N GLU A 742 28.87 3.92 1.14
CA GLU A 742 28.30 5.23 0.82
C GLU A 742 28.38 5.55 -0.68
N ALA A 743 29.48 5.18 -1.35
CA ALA A 743 29.62 5.32 -2.79
C ALA A 743 28.64 4.43 -3.58
N LEU A 744 28.37 3.20 -3.08
CA LEU A 744 27.45 2.27 -3.73
C LEU A 744 25.99 2.73 -3.61
N SER A 745 25.55 3.18 -2.42
CA SER A 745 24.18 3.70 -2.19
C SER A 745 23.85 4.85 -3.15
N LYS A 746 24.77 5.81 -3.30
CA LYS A 746 24.57 6.98 -4.18
C LYS A 746 24.48 6.60 -5.66
N LEU A 747 25.14 5.50 -6.08
CA LEU A 747 24.99 4.95 -7.43
C LEU A 747 23.68 4.16 -7.60
N GLU A 748 23.21 3.47 -6.56
CA GLU A 748 21.91 2.77 -6.58
C GLU A 748 20.73 3.73 -6.64
N GLU A 749 20.73 4.76 -5.79
CA GLU A 749 19.73 5.84 -5.80
C GLU A 749 19.63 6.48 -7.19
N GLN A 750 20.77 6.80 -7.81
CA GLN A 750 20.80 7.45 -9.11
C GLN A 750 20.48 6.50 -10.28
N GLU A 751 20.86 5.21 -10.22
CA GLU A 751 20.46 4.24 -11.25
C GLU A 751 18.93 4.07 -11.26
N GLU A 752 18.30 4.05 -10.08
CA GLU A 752 16.85 3.94 -9.93
C GLU A 752 16.12 5.23 -10.36
N GLU A 753 16.63 6.42 -10.02
CA GLU A 753 16.12 7.69 -10.59
C GLU A 753 16.14 7.69 -12.13
N LEU A 754 17.26 7.26 -12.72
CA LEU A 754 17.41 7.17 -14.18
C LEU A 754 16.49 6.09 -14.77
N ARG A 755 16.21 5.00 -14.03
CA ARG A 755 15.28 3.94 -14.44
C ARG A 755 13.84 4.45 -14.49
N GLN A 756 13.41 5.19 -13.47
CA GLN A 756 12.06 5.75 -13.39
C GLN A 756 11.83 6.86 -14.44
N GLU A 757 12.84 7.69 -14.72
CA GLU A 757 12.74 8.64 -15.84
C GLU A 757 12.74 7.94 -17.21
N GLU A 758 13.55 6.89 -17.41
CA GLU A 758 13.52 6.07 -18.62
C GLU A 758 12.13 5.46 -18.86
N GLU A 759 11.55 4.84 -17.84
CA GLU A 759 10.21 4.24 -17.87
C GLU A 759 9.14 5.28 -18.25
N SER A 760 9.13 6.45 -17.58
CA SER A 760 8.16 7.52 -17.88
C SER A 760 8.32 8.16 -19.26
N LEU A 761 9.55 8.27 -19.79
CA LEU A 761 9.78 8.78 -21.14
C LEU A 761 9.43 7.76 -22.23
N GLU A 762 9.56 6.45 -21.96
CA GLU A 762 9.02 5.44 -22.86
C GLU A 762 7.48 5.45 -22.88
N GLU A 763 6.82 5.58 -21.73
CA GLU A 763 5.35 5.74 -21.67
C GLU A 763 4.88 6.99 -22.43
N LEU A 764 5.53 8.14 -22.22
CA LEU A 764 5.21 9.38 -22.92
C LEU A 764 5.40 9.26 -24.44
N LYS A 765 6.40 8.50 -24.89
CA LYS A 765 6.62 8.21 -26.32
C LYS A 765 5.50 7.33 -26.88
N ARG A 766 5.12 6.25 -26.17
CA ARG A 766 3.99 5.38 -26.55
C ARG A 766 2.67 6.14 -26.65
N GLU A 767 2.39 7.05 -25.72
CA GLU A 767 1.21 7.93 -25.81
C GLU A 767 1.23 8.78 -27.09
N GLN A 768 2.34 9.45 -27.40
CA GLN A 768 2.44 10.28 -28.60
C GLN A 768 2.23 9.46 -29.88
N GLU A 769 2.77 8.24 -29.93
CA GLU A 769 2.62 7.35 -31.08
C GLU A 769 1.17 6.86 -31.26
N LEU A 770 0.46 6.52 -30.19
CA LEU A 770 -0.97 6.21 -30.22
C LEU A 770 -1.84 7.40 -30.66
N VAL A 771 -1.58 8.60 -30.12
CA VAL A 771 -2.31 9.83 -30.49
C VAL A 771 -2.09 10.19 -31.96
N SER A 772 -0.87 9.98 -32.48
CA SER A 772 -0.50 10.17 -33.89
C SER A 772 -1.34 9.25 -34.80
N MET A 773 -1.40 7.94 -34.48
CA MET A 773 -2.22 6.97 -35.23
C MET A 773 -3.73 7.28 -35.17
N ILE A 774 -4.26 7.67 -34.02
CA ILE A 774 -5.69 8.07 -33.86
C ILE A 774 -6.02 9.25 -34.78
N LYS A 775 -5.12 10.23 -34.90
CA LYS A 775 -5.30 11.36 -35.82
C LYS A 775 -5.28 10.92 -37.29
N GLU A 776 -4.28 10.15 -37.70
CA GLU A 776 -4.16 9.65 -39.09
C GLU A 776 -5.40 8.83 -39.52
N LEU A 777 -5.90 7.94 -38.64
CA LEU A 777 -7.14 7.20 -38.88
C LEU A 777 -8.38 8.11 -38.96
N THR A 778 -8.43 9.17 -38.14
CA THR A 778 -9.56 10.11 -38.14
C THR A 778 -9.59 10.95 -39.42
N GLU A 779 -8.45 11.44 -39.89
CA GLU A 779 -8.33 12.13 -41.18
C GLU A 779 -8.72 11.20 -42.34
N ALA A 780 -8.31 9.94 -42.30
CA ALA A 780 -8.67 8.92 -43.29
C ALA A 780 -10.18 8.65 -43.34
N LYS A 781 -10.83 8.49 -42.18
CA LYS A 781 -12.29 8.37 -42.06
C LYS A 781 -13.02 9.56 -42.69
N ASP A 782 -12.57 10.77 -42.38
CA ASP A 782 -13.17 12.01 -42.86
C ASP A 782 -12.95 12.24 -44.37
N ALA A 783 -11.89 11.67 -44.95
CA ALA A 783 -11.71 11.59 -46.39
C ALA A 783 -12.70 10.60 -47.03
N GLN A 784 -12.81 9.38 -46.48
CA GLN A 784 -13.74 8.35 -46.96
C GLN A 784 -15.20 8.84 -46.95
N LEU A 785 -15.65 9.48 -45.86
CA LEU A 785 -17.01 10.01 -45.73
C LEU A 785 -17.37 11.01 -46.84
N LYS A 786 -16.39 11.79 -47.33
CA LYS A 786 -16.56 12.72 -48.46
C LYS A 786 -16.72 11.94 -49.77
N ILE A 787 -15.86 10.94 -50.04
CA ILE A 787 -15.95 10.11 -51.25
C ILE A 787 -17.26 9.32 -51.32
N ASN A 788 -17.70 8.76 -50.19
CA ASN A 788 -18.99 8.07 -50.05
C ASN A 788 -20.17 8.99 -50.41
N THR A 789 -20.11 10.25 -49.94
CA THR A 789 -21.15 11.26 -50.18
C THR A 789 -21.17 11.69 -51.65
N GLU A 790 -20.02 11.97 -52.25
CA GLU A 790 -19.91 12.32 -53.68
C GLU A 790 -20.33 11.14 -54.59
N THR A 791 -20.01 9.89 -54.20
CA THR A 791 -20.43 8.67 -54.90
C THR A 791 -21.96 8.50 -54.91
N ALA A 792 -22.61 8.70 -53.74
CA ALA A 792 -24.07 8.64 -53.64
C ALA A 792 -24.75 9.74 -54.48
N GLN A 793 -24.17 10.95 -54.55
CA GLN A 793 -24.66 12.03 -55.43
C GLN A 793 -24.50 11.68 -56.92
N ALA A 794 -23.40 11.02 -57.32
CA ALA A 794 -23.21 10.57 -58.69
C ALA A 794 -24.23 9.48 -59.09
N GLN A 795 -24.56 8.57 -58.18
CA GLN A 795 -25.62 7.57 -58.39
C GLN A 795 -27.00 8.23 -58.58
N GLN A 796 -27.35 9.27 -57.82
CA GLN A 796 -28.61 10.00 -57.99
C GLN A 796 -28.74 10.70 -59.36
N GLN A 797 -27.62 11.00 -60.02
CA GLN A 797 -27.59 11.60 -61.36
C GLN A 797 -27.64 10.56 -62.50
N ARG A 798 -27.67 9.26 -62.17
CA ARG A 798 -27.71 8.15 -63.12
C ARG A 798 -29.15 7.93 -63.61
N PRO A 799 -29.44 8.05 -64.93
CA PRO A 799 -30.76 7.76 -65.47
C PRO A 799 -31.02 6.25 -65.54
N GLU A 800 -32.27 5.85 -65.42
CA GLU A 800 -32.70 4.48 -65.70
C GLU A 800 -32.41 4.09 -67.18
N GLY A 801 -31.91 2.87 -67.39
CA GLY A 801 -31.61 2.32 -68.72
C GLY A 801 -30.19 2.62 -69.24
N ARG A 802 -30.01 2.48 -70.56
CA ARG A 802 -28.68 2.51 -71.19
C ARG A 802 -28.12 3.94 -71.30
N LEU A 803 -26.95 4.17 -70.66
CA LEU A 803 -26.18 5.41 -70.73
C LEU A 803 -25.81 5.79 -72.17
N SER A 804 -26.17 7.01 -72.59
CA SER A 804 -25.71 7.59 -73.86
C SER A 804 -24.25 8.03 -73.76
N ARG A 805 -23.52 8.07 -74.89
CA ARG A 805 -22.08 8.42 -74.92
C ARG A 805 -21.76 9.74 -74.19
N ARG A 806 -22.61 10.76 -74.34
CA ARG A 806 -22.45 12.07 -73.68
C ARG A 806 -22.69 12.02 -72.17
N ARG A 807 -23.58 11.13 -71.67
CA ARG A 807 -23.81 10.94 -70.23
C ARG A 807 -22.74 10.05 -69.59
N ARG A 808 -22.23 9.03 -70.30
CA ARG A 808 -21.09 8.23 -69.84
C ARG A 808 -19.84 9.09 -69.61
N ALA A 809 -19.51 9.97 -70.57
CA ALA A 809 -18.39 10.91 -70.41
C ALA A 809 -18.58 11.95 -69.29
N LEU A 810 -19.83 12.24 -68.90
CA LEU A 810 -20.11 13.11 -67.75
C LEU A 810 -19.88 12.36 -66.42
N LEU A 811 -20.41 11.14 -66.28
CA LEU A 811 -20.18 10.31 -65.09
C LEU A 811 -18.69 9.96 -64.93
N GLN A 812 -17.98 9.60 -66.00
CA GLN A 812 -16.54 9.33 -65.94
C GLN A 812 -15.78 10.53 -65.36
N ARG A 813 -16.05 11.75 -65.84
CA ARG A 813 -15.45 12.99 -65.30
C ARG A 813 -15.77 13.25 -63.81
N MET A 814 -16.85 12.66 -63.28
CA MET A 814 -17.21 12.78 -61.85
C MET A 814 -16.58 11.69 -60.99
N LEU A 815 -16.42 10.47 -61.51
CA LEU A 815 -15.95 9.31 -60.74
C LEU A 815 -14.42 9.11 -60.81
N GLU A 816 -13.79 9.51 -61.91
CA GLU A 816 -12.33 9.42 -62.10
C GLU A 816 -11.53 10.20 -61.02
N PRO A 817 -11.96 11.39 -60.55
CA PRO A 817 -11.36 12.05 -59.37
C PRO A 817 -11.65 11.35 -58.03
N LEU A 818 -12.78 10.64 -57.89
CA LEU A 818 -13.10 9.90 -56.67
C LEU A 818 -12.26 8.63 -56.56
N ALA A 819 -12.12 7.88 -57.65
CA ALA A 819 -11.23 6.73 -57.75
C ALA A 819 -9.76 7.11 -57.48
N GLY A 820 -9.33 8.30 -57.89
CA GLY A 820 -8.02 8.85 -57.55
C GLY A 820 -7.84 9.00 -56.03
N ARG A 821 -8.74 9.74 -55.37
CA ARG A 821 -8.71 9.95 -53.90
C ARG A 821 -8.82 8.65 -53.11
N GLU A 822 -9.66 7.71 -53.55
CA GLU A 822 -9.82 6.41 -52.90
C GLU A 822 -8.53 5.57 -52.99
N GLY A 823 -7.77 5.69 -54.08
CA GLY A 823 -6.43 5.12 -54.20
C GLY A 823 -5.38 5.80 -53.31
N GLU A 824 -5.32 7.13 -53.33
CA GLU A 824 -4.45 7.92 -52.45
C GLU A 824 -4.68 7.60 -50.96
N LEU A 825 -5.94 7.32 -50.60
CA LEU A 825 -6.35 6.93 -49.25
C LEU A 825 -6.03 5.46 -48.93
N ALA A 826 -6.19 4.55 -49.88
CA ALA A 826 -5.78 3.15 -49.72
C ALA A 826 -4.27 3.00 -49.54
N ASP A 827 -3.49 3.83 -50.23
CA ASP A 827 -2.02 3.84 -50.16
C ASP A 827 -1.53 4.43 -48.82
N SER A 828 -2.22 5.42 -48.22
CA SER A 828 -1.83 5.97 -46.91
C SER A 828 -2.02 4.96 -45.76
N MET A 829 -3.02 4.07 -45.87
CA MET A 829 -3.21 2.97 -44.91
C MET A 829 -2.02 2.00 -44.87
N LEU A 830 -1.21 1.90 -45.95
CA LEU A 830 -0.02 1.05 -45.98
C LEU A 830 1.09 1.54 -45.05
N ALA A 831 1.21 2.85 -44.83
CA ALA A 831 2.19 3.41 -43.89
C ALA A 831 1.82 3.15 -42.41
N LEU A 832 0.53 3.15 -42.09
CA LEU A 832 0.03 2.74 -40.76
C LEU A 832 0.23 1.24 -40.52
N ILE A 833 0.06 0.41 -41.56
CA ILE A 833 0.35 -1.04 -41.49
C ILE A 833 1.82 -1.28 -41.15
N GLU A 834 2.76 -0.62 -41.83
CA GLU A 834 4.20 -0.86 -41.62
C GLU A 834 4.60 -0.59 -40.16
N ARG A 835 4.15 0.54 -39.58
CA ARG A 835 4.38 0.89 -38.17
C ARG A 835 3.78 -0.14 -37.20
N LEU A 836 2.54 -0.56 -37.41
CA LEU A 836 1.86 -1.52 -36.53
C LEU A 836 2.40 -2.95 -36.65
N GLU A 837 3.01 -3.33 -37.79
CA GLU A 837 3.71 -4.60 -37.93
C GLU A 837 5.11 -4.60 -37.28
N GLU A 838 5.84 -3.47 -37.31
CA GLU A 838 7.08 -3.32 -36.52
C GLU A 838 6.83 -3.46 -35.01
N GLU A 839 5.69 -2.97 -34.52
CA GLU A 839 5.28 -3.03 -33.11
C GLU A 839 4.50 -4.30 -32.74
N SER A 840 4.45 -5.29 -33.64
CA SER A 840 3.79 -6.60 -33.45
C SER A 840 2.27 -6.60 -33.24
N SER A 841 1.56 -5.51 -33.57
CA SER A 841 0.09 -5.40 -33.48
C SER A 841 -0.60 -6.08 -34.67
N ARG A 842 -0.85 -7.39 -34.55
CA ARG A 842 -1.30 -8.23 -35.67
C ARG A 842 -2.76 -8.00 -36.06
N VAL A 843 -3.65 -7.78 -35.08
CA VAL A 843 -5.08 -7.64 -35.33
C VAL A 843 -5.40 -6.29 -35.98
N PHE A 844 -4.72 -5.21 -35.58
CA PHE A 844 -4.88 -3.89 -36.20
C PHE A 844 -4.24 -3.83 -37.59
N SER A 845 -3.04 -4.40 -37.75
CA SER A 845 -2.38 -4.53 -39.06
C SER A 845 -3.24 -5.32 -40.06
N PHE A 846 -3.91 -6.39 -39.59
CA PHE A 846 -4.90 -7.09 -40.40
C PHE A 846 -6.12 -6.23 -40.76
N MET A 847 -6.69 -5.50 -39.79
CA MET A 847 -7.85 -4.62 -40.04
C MET A 847 -7.54 -3.57 -41.12
N LEU A 848 -6.41 -2.87 -41.00
CA LEU A 848 -5.94 -1.92 -42.01
C LEU A 848 -5.73 -2.56 -43.39
N LYS A 849 -5.23 -3.81 -43.45
CA LYS A 849 -5.07 -4.53 -44.73
C LYS A 849 -6.41 -4.80 -45.42
N ASN A 850 -7.49 -5.08 -44.68
CA ASN A 850 -8.83 -5.17 -45.27
C ASN A 850 -9.35 -3.80 -45.71
N VAL A 851 -9.19 -2.77 -44.87
CA VAL A 851 -9.59 -1.38 -45.16
C VAL A 851 -8.96 -0.88 -46.46
N SER A 852 -7.63 -1.03 -46.61
CA SER A 852 -6.91 -0.69 -47.84
C SER A 852 -7.37 -1.52 -49.05
N ALA A 853 -7.61 -2.82 -48.89
CA ALA A 853 -8.09 -3.69 -49.98
C ALA A 853 -9.53 -3.35 -50.43
N ASP A 854 -10.43 -3.04 -49.49
CA ASP A 854 -11.80 -2.61 -49.80
C ASP A 854 -11.81 -1.23 -50.48
N MET A 855 -10.95 -0.28 -50.05
CA MET A 855 -10.74 1.00 -50.75
C MET A 855 -10.19 0.81 -52.18
N GLN A 856 -9.16 -0.03 -52.39
CA GLN A 856 -8.65 -0.32 -53.75
C GLN A 856 -9.74 -0.92 -54.65
N GLN A 857 -10.62 -1.77 -54.09
CA GLN A 857 -11.75 -2.31 -54.85
C GLN A 857 -12.83 -1.26 -55.15
N VAL A 858 -13.12 -0.34 -54.22
CA VAL A 858 -14.02 0.80 -54.50
C VAL A 858 -13.43 1.70 -55.59
N ARG A 859 -12.12 1.97 -55.56
CA ARG A 859 -11.40 2.70 -56.61
C ARG A 859 -11.62 2.04 -57.98
N ASP A 860 -11.41 0.73 -58.09
CA ASP A 860 -11.57 0.02 -59.37
C ASP A 860 -13.05 0.00 -59.84
N LEU A 861 -14.02 -0.21 -58.94
CA LEU A 861 -15.45 -0.10 -59.24
C LEU A 861 -15.85 1.29 -59.75
N LEU A 862 -15.32 2.35 -59.14
CA LEU A 862 -15.54 3.74 -59.57
C LEU A 862 -14.97 4.02 -60.97
N LEU A 863 -13.84 3.40 -61.34
CA LEU A 863 -13.27 3.46 -62.70
C LEU A 863 -14.14 2.71 -63.72
N GLU A 864 -14.74 1.58 -63.35
CA GLU A 864 -15.72 0.86 -64.17
C GLU A 864 -17.09 1.57 -64.26
N LEU A 865 -17.26 2.67 -63.53
CA LEU A 865 -18.49 3.47 -63.38
C LEU A 865 -19.60 2.71 -62.66
N GLU A 866 -19.25 1.82 -61.73
CA GLU A 866 -20.16 1.16 -60.79
C GLU A 866 -20.30 2.04 -59.53
N THR A 867 -21.53 2.47 -59.25
CA THR A 867 -21.89 3.42 -58.16
C THR A 867 -23.10 2.92 -57.37
N ASP A 868 -23.30 1.61 -57.39
CA ASP A 868 -24.52 0.94 -56.95
C ASP A 868 -24.54 0.67 -55.43
N SER A 869 -25.49 -0.13 -54.98
CA SER A 869 -25.62 -0.54 -53.58
C SER A 869 -24.45 -1.40 -53.09
N PHE A 870 -23.70 -2.10 -53.96
CA PHE A 870 -22.52 -2.87 -53.58
C PHE A 870 -21.31 -1.95 -53.37
N THR A 871 -21.07 -1.02 -54.31
CA THR A 871 -20.01 0.00 -54.18
C THR A 871 -20.22 0.82 -52.90
N GLN A 872 -21.45 1.29 -52.66
CA GLN A 872 -21.82 2.05 -51.47
C GLN A 872 -21.90 1.21 -50.18
N PHE A 873 -21.88 -0.12 -50.26
CA PHE A 873 -21.77 -1.02 -49.10
C PHE A 873 -20.31 -1.15 -48.65
N LEU A 874 -19.38 -1.40 -49.59
CA LEU A 874 -17.94 -1.45 -49.28
C LEU A 874 -17.46 -0.13 -48.67
N GLN A 875 -17.81 0.99 -49.30
CA GLN A 875 -17.59 2.35 -48.82
C GLN A 875 -18.04 2.60 -47.36
N LYS A 876 -19.14 1.97 -46.92
CA LYS A 876 -19.62 2.06 -45.54
C LYS A 876 -18.91 1.08 -44.60
N GLY A 877 -18.54 -0.09 -45.09
CA GLY A 877 -17.69 -1.04 -44.36
C GLY A 877 -16.36 -0.41 -43.97
N VAL A 878 -15.68 0.23 -44.94
CA VAL A 878 -14.41 0.96 -44.74
C VAL A 878 -14.51 1.98 -43.59
N VAL A 879 -15.55 2.82 -43.58
CA VAL A 879 -15.77 3.80 -42.48
C VAL A 879 -15.96 3.10 -41.13
N VAL A 880 -16.82 2.08 -41.08
CA VAL A 880 -17.14 1.36 -39.83
C VAL A 880 -15.94 0.57 -39.28
N ASP A 881 -15.10 0.04 -40.17
CA ASP A 881 -13.87 -0.68 -39.80
C ASP A 881 -12.80 0.31 -39.28
N ILE A 882 -12.69 1.53 -39.84
CA ILE A 882 -11.82 2.61 -39.32
C ILE A 882 -12.33 3.16 -37.97
N GLU A 883 -13.63 3.40 -37.82
CA GLU A 883 -14.22 3.91 -36.56
C GLU A 883 -13.93 3.01 -35.36
N ARG A 884 -13.85 1.69 -35.57
CA ARG A 884 -13.49 0.72 -34.53
C ARG A 884 -12.01 0.77 -34.16
N MET A 885 -11.13 0.97 -35.15
CA MET A 885 -9.70 1.13 -34.90
C MET A 885 -9.42 2.40 -34.08
N ILE A 886 -10.08 3.51 -34.41
CA ILE A 886 -10.06 4.73 -33.60
C ILE A 886 -10.51 4.44 -32.16
N ALA A 887 -11.73 3.93 -31.97
CA ALA A 887 -12.31 3.70 -30.64
C ALA A 887 -11.47 2.74 -29.77
N SER A 888 -10.85 1.71 -30.37
CA SER A 888 -10.04 0.75 -29.62
C SER A 888 -8.64 1.27 -29.26
N LEU A 889 -8.10 2.23 -30.00
CA LEU A 889 -6.86 2.94 -29.62
C LEU A 889 -7.17 4.05 -28.60
N GLU A 890 -8.31 4.73 -28.73
CA GLU A 890 -8.81 5.69 -27.72
C GLU A 890 -9.05 5.03 -26.36
N GLU A 891 -9.69 3.85 -26.33
CA GLU A 891 -9.89 3.07 -25.09
C GLU A 891 -8.55 2.66 -24.46
N GLN A 892 -7.56 2.25 -25.27
CA GLN A 892 -6.22 1.94 -24.75
C GLN A 892 -5.51 3.20 -24.21
N LEU A 893 -5.58 4.32 -24.92
CA LEU A 893 -5.01 5.59 -24.48
C LEU A 893 -5.62 6.04 -23.14
N GLU A 894 -6.94 5.85 -22.95
CA GLU A 894 -7.58 6.05 -21.66
C GLU A 894 -7.09 5.08 -20.58
N VAL A 895 -6.91 3.78 -20.89
CA VAL A 895 -6.39 2.80 -19.93
C VAL A 895 -4.97 3.18 -19.46
N MET A 896 -4.08 3.57 -20.38
CA MET A 896 -2.73 4.03 -20.05
C MET A 896 -2.77 5.28 -19.16
N LYS A 897 -3.60 6.28 -19.48
CA LYS A 897 -3.77 7.49 -18.66
C LYS A 897 -4.34 7.21 -17.28
N ARG A 898 -5.28 6.26 -17.17
CA ARG A 898 -5.83 5.82 -15.88
C ARG A 898 -4.77 5.09 -15.04
N GLN A 899 -3.93 4.26 -15.65
CA GLN A 899 -2.82 3.59 -14.96
C GLN A 899 -1.77 4.61 -14.45
N GLN A 900 -1.36 5.56 -15.28
CA GLN A 900 -0.43 6.62 -14.91
C GLN A 900 -0.98 7.50 -13.76
N GLN A 901 -2.27 7.86 -13.79
CA GLN A 901 -2.93 8.59 -12.70
C GLN A 901 -3.02 7.76 -11.40
N GLN A 902 -3.14 6.44 -11.48
CA GLN A 902 -3.12 5.56 -10.31
C GLN A 902 -1.71 5.42 -9.72
N GLN A 903 -0.67 5.26 -10.55
CA GLN A 903 0.72 5.26 -10.11
C GLN A 903 1.08 6.57 -9.39
N GLN A 904 0.71 7.73 -9.96
CA GLN A 904 0.91 9.04 -9.33
C GLN A 904 0.18 9.20 -7.99
N GLN A 905 -0.89 8.44 -7.74
CA GLN A 905 -1.61 8.43 -6.46
C GLN A 905 -1.07 7.39 -5.45
N GLN A 906 -0.23 6.43 -5.88
CA GLN A 906 0.26 5.33 -5.04
C GLN A 906 1.71 5.49 -4.54
N GLN A 907 2.40 6.60 -4.85
CA GLN A 907 3.77 6.91 -4.39
C GLN A 907 3.94 7.14 -2.87
N GLN A 908 3.12 6.52 -2.00
CA GLN A 908 3.32 6.47 -0.55
C GLN A 908 3.22 5.05 0.06
N GLN A 909 3.14 3.98 -0.73
CA GLN A 909 3.24 2.63 -0.17
C GLN A 909 3.81 1.58 -1.14
N GLN A 910 4.85 0.87 -0.66
CA GLN A 910 5.47 -0.34 -1.21
C GLN A 910 6.24 -0.20 -2.54
N GLN A 911 7.57 -0.04 -2.42
CA GLN A 911 8.51 -0.55 -3.43
C GLN A 911 8.77 -2.04 -3.19
N GLN A 912 8.31 -2.92 -4.07
CA GLN A 912 9.04 -4.11 -4.55
C GLN A 912 8.24 -4.83 -5.66
N GLN A 913 8.95 -5.45 -6.60
CA GLN A 913 8.42 -6.32 -7.66
C GLN A 913 7.36 -5.73 -8.61
N GLN A 914 7.77 -4.78 -9.45
CA GLN A 914 7.51 -4.92 -10.89
C GLN A 914 8.85 -4.78 -11.64
N GLN A 915 9.20 -5.80 -12.40
CA GLN A 915 10.46 -5.85 -13.15
C GLN A 915 10.19 -6.34 -14.57
N GLN A 916 10.44 -5.45 -15.53
CA GLN A 916 10.58 -5.71 -16.96
C GLN A 916 9.50 -6.56 -17.66
N GLN A 917 8.58 -5.86 -18.32
CA GLN A 917 8.41 -6.04 -19.76
C GLN A 917 7.92 -4.73 -20.38
N ASN A 918 8.46 -4.36 -21.55
CA ASN A 918 7.90 -3.26 -22.32
C ASN A 918 6.57 -3.73 -22.92
N PRO A 919 5.42 -3.11 -22.59
CA PRO A 919 4.19 -3.40 -23.31
C PRO A 919 4.37 -2.98 -24.78
N ALA A 920 3.85 -3.79 -25.70
CA ALA A 920 3.72 -3.42 -27.10
C ALA A 920 2.85 -2.15 -27.25
N LEU A 921 3.01 -1.39 -28.34
CA LEU A 921 2.25 -0.14 -28.50
C LEU A 921 0.74 -0.40 -28.46
N VAL A 922 0.28 -1.54 -28.97
CA VAL A 922 -1.09 -2.03 -28.79
C VAL A 922 -1.12 -3.13 -27.72
N SER A 923 -2.02 -2.97 -26.75
CA SER A 923 -2.23 -3.93 -25.66
C SER A 923 -3.00 -5.16 -26.15
N MET A 924 -2.68 -6.33 -25.58
CA MET A 924 -3.43 -7.58 -25.82
C MET A 924 -4.93 -7.40 -25.56
N LEU A 925 -5.33 -6.54 -24.61
CA LEU A 925 -6.74 -6.23 -24.36
C LEU A 925 -7.38 -5.51 -25.56
N ALA A 926 -6.68 -4.56 -26.18
CA ALA A 926 -7.16 -3.86 -27.37
C ALA A 926 -7.23 -4.80 -28.60
N GLU A 927 -6.28 -5.72 -28.77
CA GLU A 927 -6.37 -6.75 -29.82
C GLU A 927 -7.56 -7.71 -29.61
N LEU A 928 -7.83 -8.13 -28.37
CA LEU A 928 -8.99 -8.97 -28.04
C LEU A 928 -10.33 -8.21 -28.24
N LEU A 929 -10.39 -6.94 -27.86
CA LEU A 929 -11.53 -6.05 -28.14
C LEU A 929 -11.73 -5.87 -29.65
N MET A 930 -10.65 -5.72 -30.42
CA MET A 930 -10.71 -5.66 -31.88
C MET A 930 -11.22 -6.96 -32.51
N LEU A 931 -10.77 -8.14 -32.05
CA LEU A 931 -11.30 -9.43 -32.51
C LEU A 931 -12.80 -9.60 -32.19
N LYS A 932 -13.23 -9.21 -30.98
CA LYS A 932 -14.65 -9.18 -30.60
C LYS A 932 -15.46 -8.29 -31.55
N ASN A 933 -14.95 -7.09 -31.84
CA ASN A 933 -15.60 -6.14 -32.74
C ASN A 933 -15.63 -6.63 -34.20
N LEU A 934 -14.60 -7.36 -34.66
CA LEU A 934 -14.55 -8.02 -35.96
C LEU A 934 -15.67 -9.05 -36.13
N GLN A 935 -15.82 -9.97 -35.16
CA GLN A 935 -16.87 -10.99 -35.22
C GLN A 935 -18.28 -10.39 -35.14
N LEU A 936 -18.46 -9.32 -34.36
CA LEU A 936 -19.74 -8.60 -34.30
C LEU A 936 -20.12 -7.95 -35.64
N GLU A 937 -19.16 -7.47 -36.44
CA GLU A 937 -19.48 -6.97 -37.78
C GLU A 937 -19.84 -8.10 -38.75
N ILE A 938 -19.13 -9.23 -38.73
CA ILE A 938 -19.46 -10.38 -39.57
C ILE A 938 -20.88 -10.88 -39.26
N ASN A 939 -21.26 -10.94 -37.98
CA ASN A 939 -22.62 -11.29 -37.57
C ASN A 939 -23.65 -10.28 -38.12
N ARG A 940 -23.36 -8.97 -38.07
CA ARG A 940 -24.23 -7.90 -38.59
C ARG A 940 -24.37 -7.95 -40.12
N GLN A 941 -23.27 -8.17 -40.84
CA GLN A 941 -23.25 -8.30 -42.29
C GLN A 941 -23.94 -9.58 -42.76
N THR A 942 -23.84 -10.68 -42.00
CA THR A 942 -24.61 -11.91 -42.23
C THR A 942 -26.12 -11.64 -42.18
N GLY A 943 -26.60 -10.90 -41.16
CA GLY A 943 -28.00 -10.50 -41.05
C GLY A 943 -28.47 -9.64 -42.23
N GLN A 944 -27.72 -8.59 -42.56
CA GLN A 944 -28.05 -7.71 -43.70
C GLN A 944 -28.07 -8.45 -45.04
N LEU A 945 -27.21 -9.46 -45.22
CA LEU A 945 -27.15 -10.28 -46.43
C LEU A 945 -28.30 -11.31 -46.49
N GLU A 946 -28.79 -11.80 -45.35
CA GLU A 946 -30.01 -12.59 -45.23
C GLU A 946 -31.26 -11.74 -45.55
N ASP A 947 -31.37 -10.54 -44.99
CA ASP A 947 -32.46 -9.59 -45.30
C ASP A 947 -32.51 -9.24 -46.81
N LEU A 948 -31.34 -9.04 -47.43
CA LEU A 948 -31.20 -8.85 -48.88
C LEU A 948 -31.57 -10.09 -49.71
N ARG A 949 -31.52 -11.30 -49.14
CA ARG A 949 -32.01 -12.52 -49.80
C ARG A 949 -33.54 -12.63 -49.72
N GLN A 950 -34.11 -12.32 -48.55
CA GLN A 950 -35.55 -12.43 -48.29
C GLN A 950 -36.37 -11.37 -49.04
N SER A 951 -35.83 -10.17 -49.22
CA SER A 951 -36.51 -9.03 -49.85
C SER A 951 -36.59 -9.07 -51.39
N ASN A 952 -36.04 -10.10 -52.05
CA ASN A 952 -35.79 -10.10 -53.50
C ASN A 952 -36.17 -11.44 -54.19
N ASP A 953 -37.22 -12.12 -53.70
CA ASP A 953 -37.82 -13.36 -54.25
C ASP A 953 -36.84 -14.50 -54.57
N GLY A 954 -35.71 -14.58 -53.85
CA GLY A 954 -34.80 -15.73 -53.85
C GLY A 954 -33.96 -15.94 -55.12
N SER A 955 -34.14 -15.14 -56.18
CA SER A 955 -33.25 -15.20 -57.35
C SER A 955 -31.97 -14.41 -57.09
N GLY A 956 -30.85 -15.12 -56.93
CA GLY A 956 -29.56 -14.52 -56.56
C GLY A 956 -29.09 -13.46 -57.57
N SER A 957 -28.97 -12.21 -57.12
CA SER A 957 -28.24 -11.19 -57.86
C SER A 957 -26.73 -11.45 -57.79
N GLU A 958 -26.00 -11.05 -58.82
CA GLU A 958 -24.54 -11.20 -58.85
C GLU A 958 -23.86 -10.44 -57.67
N GLN A 959 -24.46 -9.32 -57.26
CA GLN A 959 -24.06 -8.54 -56.08
C GLN A 959 -24.17 -9.35 -54.77
N TRP A 960 -25.24 -10.15 -54.61
CA TRP A 960 -25.43 -10.98 -53.40
C TRP A 960 -24.38 -12.08 -53.30
N ALA A 961 -24.07 -12.75 -54.41
CA ALA A 961 -23.01 -13.76 -54.47
C ALA A 961 -21.62 -13.15 -54.18
N ARG A 962 -21.29 -11.99 -54.76
CA ARG A 962 -20.04 -11.25 -54.50
C ARG A 962 -19.92 -10.81 -53.03
N ALA A 963 -21.03 -10.48 -52.37
CA ALA A 963 -21.04 -10.10 -50.95
C ALA A 963 -20.88 -11.32 -50.02
N LEU A 964 -21.53 -12.44 -50.32
CA LEU A 964 -21.44 -13.67 -49.51
C LEU A 964 -20.02 -14.26 -49.53
N ASP A 965 -19.36 -14.27 -50.69
CA ASP A 965 -18.00 -14.81 -50.79
C ASP A 965 -16.99 -13.99 -49.96
N ARG A 966 -17.08 -12.64 -50.00
CA ARG A 966 -16.29 -11.77 -49.11
C ARG A 966 -16.55 -12.07 -47.63
N LEU A 967 -17.81 -12.31 -47.25
CA LEU A 967 -18.20 -12.60 -45.88
C LEU A 967 -17.60 -13.93 -45.38
N HIS A 968 -17.60 -14.97 -46.22
CA HIS A 968 -16.89 -16.24 -45.95
C HIS A 968 -15.37 -16.02 -45.83
N GLN A 969 -14.76 -15.22 -46.72
CA GLN A 969 -13.33 -14.91 -46.64
C GLN A 969 -12.97 -14.14 -45.36
N ARG A 970 -13.75 -13.11 -44.98
CA ARG A 970 -13.59 -12.38 -43.70
C ARG A 970 -13.70 -13.31 -42.50
N GLN A 971 -14.69 -14.20 -42.43
CA GLN A 971 -14.84 -15.18 -41.34
C GLN A 971 -13.66 -16.17 -41.26
N GLY A 972 -13.18 -16.66 -42.40
CA GLY A 972 -12.01 -17.53 -42.48
C GLY A 972 -10.70 -16.84 -42.06
N ASN A 973 -10.59 -15.53 -42.27
CA ASN A 973 -9.47 -14.74 -41.76
C ASN A 973 -9.53 -14.51 -40.24
N VAL A 974 -10.70 -14.14 -39.70
CA VAL A 974 -10.88 -13.97 -38.23
C VAL A 974 -10.54 -15.25 -37.48
N SER A 975 -10.94 -16.42 -38.01
CA SER A 975 -10.57 -17.72 -37.42
C SER A 975 -9.05 -17.94 -37.39
N ARG A 976 -8.29 -17.52 -38.42
CA ARG A 976 -6.83 -17.61 -38.43
C ARG A 976 -6.17 -16.69 -37.39
N LEU A 977 -6.69 -15.47 -37.23
CA LEU A 977 -6.14 -14.50 -36.27
C LEU A 977 -6.35 -14.94 -34.82
N VAL A 978 -7.51 -15.52 -34.50
CA VAL A 978 -7.79 -16.10 -33.17
C VAL A 978 -6.78 -17.20 -32.84
N ILE A 979 -6.45 -18.08 -33.80
CA ILE A 979 -5.43 -19.13 -33.62
C ILE A 979 -4.05 -18.51 -33.40
N GLN A 980 -3.65 -17.55 -34.23
CA GLN A 980 -2.35 -16.88 -34.11
C GLN A 980 -2.18 -16.12 -32.79
N LEU A 981 -3.23 -15.43 -32.33
CA LEU A 981 -3.23 -14.71 -31.05
C LEU A 981 -3.13 -15.68 -29.85
N ALA A 982 -3.80 -16.83 -29.93
CA ALA A 982 -3.70 -17.88 -28.91
C ALA A 982 -2.28 -18.49 -28.87
N GLU A 983 -1.65 -18.72 -30.02
CA GLU A 983 -0.25 -19.16 -30.06
C GLU A 983 0.70 -18.12 -29.45
N ASP A 984 0.49 -16.82 -29.71
CA ASP A 984 1.34 -15.75 -29.16
C ASP A 984 1.18 -15.61 -27.65
N PHE A 985 -0.06 -15.69 -27.15
CA PHE A 985 -0.37 -15.74 -25.73
C PHE A 985 0.31 -16.95 -25.04
N GLN A 986 0.29 -18.12 -25.68
CA GLN A 986 0.98 -19.31 -25.19
C GLN A 986 2.51 -19.15 -25.19
N LYS A 987 3.09 -18.52 -26.23
CA LYS A 987 4.53 -18.19 -26.29
C LYS A 987 4.93 -17.18 -25.20
N ALA A 988 4.09 -16.18 -24.93
CA ALA A 988 4.32 -15.21 -23.86
C ALA A 988 4.31 -15.86 -22.46
N GLN A 989 3.37 -16.79 -22.21
CA GLN A 989 3.37 -17.56 -20.95
C GLN A 989 4.60 -18.47 -20.81
N GLN A 990 5.07 -19.08 -21.91
CA GLN A 990 6.26 -19.95 -21.90
C GLN A 990 7.59 -19.20 -21.70
N GLN A 991 7.59 -17.87 -21.80
CA GLN A 991 8.78 -17.03 -21.56
C GLN A 991 8.87 -16.49 -20.12
N ILE A 992 7.93 -16.84 -19.24
CA ILE A 992 8.00 -16.56 -17.80
C ILE A 992 9.09 -17.45 -17.17
N PRO A 993 10.17 -16.88 -16.58
CA PRO A 993 11.17 -17.68 -15.87
C PRO A 993 10.57 -18.22 -14.57
N GLY A 994 10.26 -19.51 -14.53
CA GLY A 994 9.72 -20.13 -13.33
C GLY A 994 10.78 -20.38 -12.25
N ASP A 995 10.58 -19.80 -11.06
CA ASP A 995 11.24 -20.27 -9.83
C ASP A 995 10.82 -21.74 -9.59
N GLY A 996 11.79 -22.65 -9.63
CA GLY A 996 11.50 -24.07 -9.85
C GLY A 996 11.23 -24.89 -8.58
N ALA A 997 9.99 -25.36 -8.40
CA ALA A 997 9.66 -26.58 -7.65
C ALA A 997 8.24 -27.11 -7.92
N GLY A 998 8.08 -28.04 -8.87
CA GLY A 998 6.80 -28.74 -9.12
C GLY A 998 6.95 -29.76 -10.24
N GLY A 999 6.55 -31.01 -10.01
CA GLY A 999 6.74 -32.10 -10.97
C GLY A 999 5.67 -32.15 -12.07
N GLU A 1000 6.02 -32.74 -13.22
CA GLU A 1000 5.12 -32.98 -14.35
C GLU A 1000 3.90 -33.82 -13.94
N PRO A 1001 2.66 -33.34 -14.17
CA PRO A 1001 1.52 -34.21 -14.38
C PRO A 1001 1.68 -34.90 -15.75
N PRO A 1002 1.49 -36.22 -15.89
CA PRO A 1002 1.61 -36.89 -17.17
C PRO A 1002 0.49 -36.46 -18.14
N GLU A 1003 0.80 -36.42 -19.44
CA GLU A 1003 -0.17 -36.13 -20.49
C GLU A 1003 -1.33 -37.15 -20.51
N PRO A 1004 -2.59 -36.72 -20.71
CA PRO A 1004 -3.67 -37.63 -21.02
C PRO A 1004 -3.50 -38.16 -22.46
N ALA A 1005 -3.30 -39.47 -22.60
CA ALA A 1005 -3.30 -40.13 -23.91
C ALA A 1005 -4.68 -40.01 -24.60
N PRO A 1006 -4.74 -39.93 -25.94
CA PRO A 1006 -6.00 -39.83 -26.67
C PRO A 1006 -6.81 -41.13 -26.58
N GLU A 1007 -8.13 -40.99 -26.42
CA GLU A 1007 -9.08 -42.11 -26.58
C GLU A 1007 -9.45 -42.27 -28.07
N GLU A 1008 -9.03 -43.38 -28.69
CA GLU A 1008 -9.73 -43.94 -29.86
C GLU A 1008 -9.91 -45.46 -29.68
N ASP A 1009 -11.16 -45.90 -29.91
CA ASP A 1009 -11.70 -47.21 -30.25
C ASP A 1009 -10.84 -48.49 -30.07
N GLY A 1010 -11.40 -49.46 -29.33
CA GLY A 1010 -10.81 -50.80 -29.18
C GLY A 1010 -11.57 -51.89 -29.94
N GLU A 1011 -10.85 -52.78 -30.62
CA GLU A 1011 -11.37 -54.07 -31.11
C GLU A 1011 -10.28 -55.16 -31.16
N THR A 1012 -10.37 -56.20 -30.30
CA THR A 1012 -9.67 -57.51 -30.36
C THR A 1012 -8.11 -57.52 -30.28
N GLY A 1013 -7.41 -58.56 -29.78
CA GLY A 1013 -7.81 -59.82 -29.13
C GLY A 1013 -6.59 -60.76 -28.91
N GLU A 1014 -6.75 -61.79 -28.08
CA GLU A 1014 -5.88 -62.99 -27.86
C GLU A 1014 -4.38 -62.85 -27.42
N ALA A 1015 -4.02 -63.68 -26.41
CA ALA A 1015 -2.70 -64.30 -26.16
C ALA A 1015 -1.47 -63.41 -25.83
N ALA A 1016 -0.42 -63.87 -25.12
CA ALA A 1016 -0.22 -64.97 -24.15
C ALA A 1016 1.11 -64.73 -23.36
N GLU A 1017 1.50 -65.70 -22.52
CA GLU A 1017 2.81 -65.96 -21.84
C GLU A 1017 4.05 -65.19 -22.39
N GLU A 1018 4.98 -64.66 -21.59
CA GLU A 1018 5.62 -65.19 -20.35
C GLU A 1018 5.74 -64.19 -19.19
#